data_AF-A0A3D0V7Y9-F1
#
_entry.id   AF-A0A3D0V7Y9-F1
#
_cell.length_a   1.000
_cell.length_b   1.000
_cell.length_c   1.000
_cell.angle_alpha   90.00
_cell.angle_beta   90.00
_cell.angle_gamma   90.00
#
_symmetry.space_group_name_H-M   'P 1'
#
loop_
_entity.id
_entity.type
_entity.pdbx_description
1 polymer ?
#
loop_
_entity_poly.entity_id
_entity_poly.type
_entity_poly.pdbx_seq_one_letter_code
_entity_poly.pdbx_strand_id
1 'polypeptide(L)'
;MQKRSENIGFGREKATSRRTMIEEGWEDVEQEQQEKRQQELDAEKAYQKFEEALEEIPPTDRGRSWASIYVPIVNRIDRNDLCNILFWQKVFSRNRFDISSEGIFSALPPEVQEDLEVQKFFFNQPNFCLHYLSKTIMERVQPEFVVKKWLSSGPREETFGQTPWKHLDRIQKRRYVQDALASIMHFRAIDNERRGFIDAFKQGEWDVIAREGYQKDGLSIVEAIRDDDLTRVLEVLSQSEIRKILIETHNTYDQRSLYLSLSLPILRELEFEDEQIEQWKIRQEGSQNDFSRGFEDCEKMTPDDRAWTIALIPKRAEVYLEKYQEFIRKKLFRLIEQLPPAAVEKNLVSLDRLFCQSWELEAKELTEGIIRPLLENQGAAAFRTFDILTEVVSCEYGNFYFLDLVCPDRESAKVFRQLMNKTGARFQDFLQFYIDSSFGKDNLGVLQGTTIPLREEVHLVPYLDAKLPWTPRLFHEFKTRIASGQSVQDVAREMTKEVQHQIKEIHDGDYPEEGLDSYQLGIVSHIFPPALGVSRQEYDWLIQRRKDRQDDVPVEWNVHQGKEVTFPLGKWELTSGKEFDTTPWNRLSEVVGLVNGKKIITREKEKAESDELLMGPSVVVEVGRKMVDLLAESGPAQTKEALRNGYAFYLARGGAKLPDFISGREEAVRFFEWLKDSLRDVVSVALQAYEAADPKGYQEKIAQAIRRDISPRTKKMIARSIAGILRNDRMDERQKSERINAIARDLGVKFEGDIYDHVLQTIKEEGTEITEKMIEDSLDVIFVGAKGTTSETGKISSIIVTKILGADASAMEKEMSKWSFVEGAEGGEVRTLRFQITKRKMHAVAGLNMGVCVAVDDQLWNKQEFSNVVMFGDDGVARGGMHFEIIHEDGEVYLSLPGINPSLSVLREVNGEKLVQAMLDYAKQCAKAIGAKSVLIPSNPTIFSNREELHAIIKRLQLPMRSLSHVHQFSYSPFAYSWQDAYEITII
;
A
#
# COMPACT_ATOMS: atom_id res chain seq x y z
N MET A 1 59.10 88.47 69.49
CA MET A 1 59.84 88.16 68.24
C MET A 1 59.17 86.94 67.61
N GLN A 2 58.26 87.12 66.67
CA GLN A 2 58.47 87.35 65.23
C GLN A 2 59.04 86.13 64.46
N LYS A 3 58.14 85.58 63.63
CA LYS A 3 58.30 85.21 62.21
C LYS A 3 59.23 84.04 61.85
N ARG A 4 58.63 82.87 61.62
CA ARG A 4 58.33 82.31 60.27
C ARG A 4 57.90 80.85 60.43
N SER A 5 56.60 80.61 60.36
CA SER A 5 55.99 79.29 60.16
C SER A 5 55.29 79.27 58.79
N GLU A 6 55.24 78.06 58.23
CA GLU A 6 54.29 77.60 57.20
C GLU A 6 54.52 78.02 55.74
N ASN A 7 55.17 77.14 54.99
CA ASN A 7 54.51 76.44 53.87
C ASN A 7 55.39 75.28 53.37
N ILE A 8 55.24 74.13 54.05
CA ILE A 8 55.55 72.80 53.53
C ILE A 8 54.20 72.20 53.16
N GLY A 9 54.01 71.84 51.90
CA GLY A 9 52.85 71.08 51.44
C GLY A 9 52.49 71.45 50.02
N PHE A 10 52.95 70.63 49.07
CA PHE A 10 52.50 70.46 47.67
C PHE A 10 53.71 70.20 46.75
N GLY A 11 54.38 69.08 46.98
CA GLY A 11 55.54 68.66 46.17
C GLY A 11 55.82 67.16 46.18
N ARG A 12 54.87 66.34 46.64
CA ARG A 12 55.03 64.88 46.71
C ARG A 12 53.90 64.05 46.11
N GLU A 13 52.81 64.64 45.60
CA GLU A 13 51.76 63.86 44.89
C GLU A 13 51.92 63.85 43.37
N LYS A 14 52.43 64.93 42.75
CA LYS A 14 52.62 64.99 41.27
C LYS A 14 53.86 64.25 40.75
N ALA A 15 54.87 64.01 41.58
CA ALA A 15 56.06 63.24 41.18
C ALA A 15 55.81 61.72 41.26
N THR A 16 54.95 61.28 42.19
CA THR A 16 54.56 59.87 42.33
C THR A 16 53.61 59.49 41.20
N SER A 17 52.56 60.28 40.93
CA SER A 17 51.59 60.01 39.85
C SER A 17 52.21 59.93 38.43
N ARG A 18 53.26 60.71 38.13
CA ARG A 18 53.94 60.66 36.82
C ARG A 18 54.94 59.51 36.70
N ARG A 19 55.43 59.00 37.83
CA ARG A 19 56.28 57.81 37.88
C ARG A 19 55.44 56.54 37.79
N THR A 20 54.27 56.52 38.44
CA THR A 20 53.29 55.44 38.33
C THR A 20 52.72 55.32 36.91
N MET A 21 52.37 56.42 36.21
CA MET A 21 51.94 56.32 34.80
C MET A 21 53.03 55.85 33.82
N ILE A 22 54.31 56.11 34.12
CA ILE A 22 55.43 55.62 33.28
C ILE A 22 55.72 54.15 33.64
N GLU A 23 55.68 53.77 34.91
CA GLU A 23 55.84 52.37 35.35
C GLU A 23 54.67 51.50 34.84
N GLU A 24 53.42 51.98 34.91
CA GLU A 24 52.23 51.32 34.31
C GLU A 24 52.33 51.22 32.78
N GLY A 25 52.77 52.28 32.08
CA GLY A 25 52.97 52.23 30.63
C GLY A 25 54.14 51.36 30.17
N TRP A 26 55.15 51.15 31.01
CA TRP A 26 56.24 50.20 30.74
C TRP A 26 55.83 48.76 31.07
N GLU A 27 55.04 48.54 32.12
CA GLU A 27 54.42 47.24 32.41
C GLU A 27 53.47 46.81 31.29
N ASP A 28 52.64 47.72 30.76
CA ASP A 28 51.76 47.45 29.62
C ASP A 28 52.56 47.07 28.36
N VAL A 29 53.66 47.77 28.07
CA VAL A 29 54.52 47.49 26.89
C VAL A 29 55.32 46.20 27.08
N GLU A 30 55.81 45.92 28.30
CA GLU A 30 56.53 44.68 28.60
C GLU A 30 55.58 43.48 28.57
N GLN A 31 54.36 43.64 29.06
CA GLN A 31 53.29 42.66 28.97
C GLN A 31 52.89 42.42 27.51
N GLU A 32 52.68 43.46 26.69
CA GLU A 32 52.39 43.31 25.26
C GLU A 32 53.53 42.61 24.52
N GLN A 33 54.79 42.92 24.84
CA GLN A 33 55.95 42.23 24.26
C GLN A 33 56.08 40.78 24.74
N GLN A 34 55.69 40.48 25.98
CA GLN A 34 55.70 39.13 26.52
C GLN A 34 54.58 38.30 25.90
N GLU A 35 53.38 38.86 25.76
CA GLU A 35 52.24 38.25 25.07
C GLU A 35 52.57 37.99 23.60
N LYS A 36 53.20 38.95 22.91
CA LYS A 36 53.65 38.75 21.52
C LYS A 36 54.69 37.65 21.39
N ARG A 37 55.69 37.61 22.29
CA ARG A 37 56.70 36.53 22.33
C ARG A 37 56.07 35.17 22.61
N GLN A 38 55.06 35.13 23.48
CA GLN A 38 54.33 33.92 23.80
C GLN A 38 53.50 33.45 22.58
N GLN A 39 52.80 34.34 21.90
CA GLN A 39 52.07 34.05 20.66
C GLN A 39 52.99 33.55 19.53
N GLU A 40 54.19 34.12 19.39
CA GLU A 40 55.20 33.65 18.42
C GLU A 40 55.71 32.25 18.76
N LEU A 41 55.93 31.96 20.06
CA LEU A 41 56.36 30.65 20.54
C LEU A 41 55.27 29.59 20.35
N ASP A 42 54.02 29.93 20.64
CA ASP A 42 52.89 29.01 20.49
C ASP A 42 52.59 28.74 19.00
N ALA A 43 52.68 29.77 18.14
CA ALA A 43 52.60 29.60 16.70
C ALA A 43 53.73 28.71 16.13
N GLU A 44 54.95 28.78 16.69
CA GLU A 44 56.06 27.90 16.29
C GLU A 44 55.81 26.44 16.70
N LYS A 45 55.29 26.20 17.92
CA LYS A 45 54.92 24.84 18.37
C LYS A 45 53.79 24.26 17.54
N ALA A 46 52.78 25.05 17.20
CA ALA A 46 51.70 24.63 16.31
C ALA A 46 52.22 24.31 14.91
N TYR A 47 53.15 25.12 14.38
CA TYR A 47 53.81 24.87 13.10
C TYR A 47 54.57 23.53 13.09
N GLN A 48 55.29 23.18 14.15
CA GLN A 48 55.99 21.89 14.23
C GLN A 48 55.03 20.70 14.11
N LYS A 49 53.88 20.75 14.81
CA LYS A 49 52.84 19.73 14.67
C LYS A 49 52.26 19.67 13.26
N PHE A 50 52.11 20.82 12.60
CA PHE A 50 51.65 20.90 11.22
C PHE A 50 52.65 20.27 10.25
N GLU A 51 53.95 20.55 10.44
CA GLU A 51 55.04 19.99 9.63
C GLU A 51 55.10 18.46 9.76
N GLU A 52 55.03 17.94 10.99
CA GLU A 52 54.94 16.49 11.24
C GLU A 52 53.72 15.85 10.54
N ALA A 53 52.55 16.50 10.60
CA ALA A 53 51.36 16.00 9.93
C ALA A 53 51.44 16.12 8.39
N LEU A 54 52.13 17.13 7.87
CA LEU A 54 52.35 17.31 6.44
C LEU A 54 53.27 16.23 5.86
N GLU A 55 54.24 15.74 6.64
CA GLU A 55 55.12 14.65 6.22
C GLU A 55 54.38 13.35 5.90
N GLU A 56 53.23 13.12 6.54
CA GLU A 56 52.37 11.95 6.29
C GLU A 56 51.59 12.02 4.97
N ILE A 57 51.48 13.21 4.35
CA ILE A 57 50.85 13.35 3.04
C ILE A 57 51.85 12.98 1.94
N PRO A 58 51.49 12.06 1.01
CA PRO A 58 52.32 11.73 -0.14
C PRO A 58 52.75 12.99 -0.91
N PRO A 59 54.02 13.15 -1.30
CA PRO A 59 54.49 14.32 -2.05
C PRO A 59 53.72 14.59 -3.35
N THR A 60 53.10 13.57 -3.95
CA THR A 60 52.27 13.68 -5.17
C THR A 60 50.89 14.29 -4.95
N ASP A 61 50.44 14.33 -3.69
CA ASP A 61 49.15 14.87 -3.28
C ASP A 61 49.29 16.25 -2.61
N ARG A 62 50.52 16.61 -2.19
CA ARG A 62 50.87 17.96 -1.75
C ARG A 62 50.59 18.98 -2.85
N GLY A 63 50.03 20.13 -2.47
CA GLY A 63 49.59 21.20 -3.37
C GLY A 63 48.26 20.98 -4.12
N ARG A 64 47.59 19.81 -4.02
CA ARG A 64 46.26 19.62 -4.63
C ARG A 64 45.17 20.30 -3.81
N SER A 65 44.18 20.94 -4.45
CA SER A 65 43.12 21.68 -3.76
C SER A 65 42.01 20.83 -3.12
N TRP A 66 42.23 19.54 -2.87
CA TRP A 66 41.20 18.66 -2.30
C TRP A 66 41.18 18.73 -0.79
N ALA A 67 40.03 19.07 -0.20
CA ALA A 67 39.87 19.18 1.25
C ALA A 67 40.25 17.88 1.98
N SER A 68 39.90 16.72 1.43
CA SER A 68 40.16 15.40 2.02
C SER A 68 41.64 15.11 2.27
N ILE A 69 42.55 15.75 1.52
CA ILE A 69 43.99 15.65 1.71
C ILE A 69 44.40 16.34 3.01
N TYR A 70 43.81 17.50 3.33
CA TYR A 70 44.23 18.33 4.46
C TYR A 70 43.44 18.11 5.75
N VAL A 71 42.28 17.45 5.70
CA VAL A 71 41.47 17.12 6.89
C VAL A 71 42.29 16.39 7.98
N PRO A 72 43.12 15.37 7.65
CA PRO A 72 43.96 14.71 8.66
C PRO A 72 44.97 15.63 9.34
N ILE A 73 45.51 16.63 8.62
CA ILE A 73 46.44 17.62 9.19
C ILE A 73 45.68 18.56 10.12
N VAL A 74 44.59 19.14 9.63
CA VAL A 74 43.81 20.13 10.38
C VAL A 74 43.30 19.55 11.70
N ASN A 75 42.86 18.29 11.71
CA ASN A 75 42.36 17.61 12.92
C ASN A 75 43.44 17.39 14.01
N ARG A 76 44.72 17.57 13.70
CA ARG A 76 45.83 17.42 14.68
C ARG A 76 46.27 18.74 15.30
N ILE A 77 45.81 19.86 14.77
CA ILE A 77 46.14 21.19 15.25
C ILE A 77 45.05 21.66 16.19
N ASP A 78 45.42 22.28 17.31
CA ASP A 78 44.43 22.81 18.25
C ASP A 78 43.60 23.90 17.57
N ARG A 79 42.32 23.97 17.92
CA ARG A 79 41.41 24.95 17.32
C ARG A 79 41.90 26.39 17.51
N ASN A 80 42.47 26.72 18.68
CA ASN A 80 42.97 28.07 18.94
C ASN A 80 44.17 28.42 18.04
N ASP A 81 45.01 27.43 17.74
CA ASP A 81 46.13 27.59 16.80
C ASP A 81 45.62 27.77 15.37
N LEU A 82 44.55 27.06 14.97
CA LEU A 82 43.89 27.24 13.68
C LEU A 82 43.25 28.63 13.53
N CYS A 83 42.88 29.32 14.61
CA CYS A 83 42.43 30.72 14.60
C CYS A 83 43.58 31.73 14.61
N ASN A 84 44.84 31.31 14.81
CA ASN A 84 45.99 32.21 14.95
C ASN A 84 46.61 32.56 13.59
N ILE A 85 46.60 33.85 13.23
CA ILE A 85 47.16 34.33 11.94
C ILE A 85 48.67 34.18 11.86
N LEU A 86 49.40 34.32 12.99
CA LEU A 86 50.85 34.13 13.01
C LEU A 86 51.22 32.67 12.69
N PHE A 87 50.38 31.71 13.11
CA PHE A 87 50.53 30.31 12.74
C PHE A 87 50.39 30.12 11.23
N TRP A 88 49.32 30.63 10.61
CA TRP A 88 49.14 30.52 9.16
C TRP A 88 50.22 31.25 8.35
N GLN A 89 50.69 32.41 8.81
CA GLN A 89 51.84 33.10 8.19
C GLN A 89 53.10 32.23 8.18
N LYS A 90 53.38 31.50 9.27
CA LYS A 90 54.49 30.54 9.33
C LYS A 90 54.27 29.36 8.38
N VAL A 91 53.07 28.78 8.39
CA VAL A 91 52.69 27.66 7.49
C VAL A 91 52.94 28.03 6.02
N PHE A 92 52.39 29.15 5.54
CA PHE A 92 52.53 29.55 4.14
C PHE A 92 53.92 30.13 3.81
N SER A 93 54.65 30.75 4.74
CA SER A 93 56.02 31.21 4.45
C SER A 93 57.00 30.05 4.25
N ARG A 94 56.80 28.92 4.95
CA ARG A 94 57.69 27.75 4.88
C ARG A 94 57.25 26.70 3.85
N ASN A 95 55.94 26.54 3.61
CA ASN A 95 55.39 25.47 2.78
C ASN A 95 54.56 25.96 1.58
N ARG A 96 54.75 27.19 1.08
CA ARG A 96 53.91 27.78 0.00
C ARG A 96 53.74 26.94 -1.26
N PHE A 97 54.65 26.00 -1.55
CA PHE A 97 54.59 25.15 -2.74
C PHE A 97 54.04 23.74 -2.45
N ASP A 98 53.97 23.36 -1.18
CA ASP A 98 53.57 22.02 -0.75
C ASP A 98 52.09 21.97 -0.30
N ILE A 99 51.44 23.12 -0.19
CA ILE A 99 50.05 23.22 0.30
C ILE A 99 49.19 24.12 -0.60
N SER A 100 47.94 23.70 -0.82
CA SER A 100 46.90 24.53 -1.46
C SER A 100 46.17 25.32 -0.38
N SER A 101 46.08 26.64 -0.58
CA SER A 101 45.35 27.51 0.34
C SER A 101 43.85 27.22 0.35
N GLU A 102 43.28 26.83 -0.78
CA GLU A 102 41.88 26.42 -0.94
C GLU A 102 41.60 25.08 -0.27
N GLY A 103 42.49 24.10 -0.47
CA GLY A 103 42.38 22.78 0.11
C GLY A 103 42.46 22.84 1.64
N ILE A 104 43.41 23.61 2.19
CA ILE A 104 43.50 23.84 3.62
C ILE A 104 42.26 24.57 4.14
N PHE A 105 41.87 25.70 3.53
CA PHE A 105 40.70 26.46 3.97
C PHE A 105 39.43 25.59 3.97
N SER A 106 39.26 24.74 2.96
CA SER A 106 38.13 23.82 2.86
C SER A 106 38.14 22.71 3.91
N ALA A 107 39.31 22.35 4.43
CA ALA A 107 39.47 21.36 5.48
C ALA A 107 39.30 21.92 6.90
N LEU A 108 39.31 23.26 7.06
CA LEU A 108 39.11 23.90 8.36
C LEU A 108 37.74 23.55 8.97
N PRO A 109 37.64 23.43 10.31
CA PRO A 109 36.35 23.33 10.98
C PRO A 109 35.46 24.53 10.64
N PRO A 110 34.13 24.35 10.51
CA PRO A 110 33.21 25.44 10.15
C PRO A 110 33.38 26.71 11.00
N GLU A 111 33.63 26.56 12.29
CA GLU A 111 33.78 27.69 13.21
C GLU A 111 35.08 28.47 13.01
N VAL A 112 36.12 27.82 12.46
CA VAL A 112 37.37 28.49 12.07
C VAL A 112 37.21 29.12 10.68
N GLN A 113 36.45 28.49 9.77
CA GLN A 113 36.11 29.07 8.48
C GLN A 113 35.32 30.38 8.63
N GLU A 114 34.52 30.51 9.70
CA GLU A 114 33.72 31.70 10.03
C GLU A 114 34.53 32.84 10.68
N ASP A 115 35.78 32.60 11.10
CA ASP A 115 36.65 33.63 11.68
C ASP A 115 37.10 34.66 10.63
N LEU A 116 36.87 35.95 10.92
CA LEU A 116 37.09 37.04 9.98
C LEU A 116 38.57 37.24 9.61
N GLU A 117 39.48 37.10 10.58
CA GLU A 117 40.91 37.30 10.33
C GLU A 117 41.49 36.11 9.56
N VAL A 118 41.00 34.90 9.83
CA VAL A 118 41.34 33.71 9.05
C VAL A 118 40.86 33.86 7.60
N GLN A 119 39.60 34.27 7.38
CA GLN A 119 39.09 34.55 6.04
C GLN A 119 39.94 35.60 5.31
N LYS A 120 40.23 36.74 5.94
CA LYS A 120 41.11 37.78 5.36
C LYS A 120 42.46 37.22 4.96
N PHE A 121 43.07 36.39 5.82
CA PHE A 121 44.38 35.81 5.54
C PHE A 121 44.34 34.89 4.31
N PHE A 122 43.41 33.95 4.25
CA PHE A 122 43.32 32.97 3.16
C PHE A 122 42.91 33.62 1.84
N PHE A 123 41.93 34.52 1.85
CA PHE A 123 41.46 35.17 0.63
C PHE A 123 42.46 36.20 0.07
N ASN A 124 43.42 36.67 0.86
CA ASN A 124 44.52 37.51 0.38
C ASN A 124 45.73 36.70 -0.15
N GLN A 125 45.70 35.36 -0.11
CA GLN A 125 46.76 34.57 -0.71
C GLN A 125 46.78 34.76 -2.25
N PRO A 126 47.95 34.97 -2.87
CA PRO A 126 48.06 35.33 -4.30
C PRO A 126 47.37 34.37 -5.28
N ASN A 127 47.27 33.09 -4.92
CA ASN A 127 46.75 32.04 -5.79
C ASN A 127 45.37 31.51 -5.36
N PHE A 128 44.71 32.13 -4.37
CA PHE A 128 43.44 31.63 -3.83
C PHE A 128 42.30 31.69 -4.85
N CYS A 129 41.90 30.52 -5.36
CA CYS A 129 40.88 30.32 -6.38
C CYS A 129 39.56 29.80 -5.80
N LEU A 130 38.49 30.60 -5.93
CA LEU A 130 37.18 30.26 -5.36
C LEU A 130 36.53 29.03 -5.99
N HIS A 131 36.88 28.67 -7.22
CA HIS A 131 36.28 27.54 -7.93
C HIS A 131 36.59 26.18 -7.29
N TYR A 132 37.58 26.11 -6.39
CA TYR A 132 37.89 24.89 -5.63
C TYR A 132 37.17 24.81 -4.27
N LEU A 133 36.46 25.86 -3.86
CA LEU A 133 35.63 25.83 -2.66
C LEU A 133 34.24 25.29 -3.01
N SER A 134 33.65 24.51 -2.09
CA SER A 134 32.25 24.13 -2.23
C SER A 134 31.32 25.32 -1.99
N LYS A 135 30.13 25.28 -2.61
CA LYS A 135 29.05 26.27 -2.38
C LYS A 135 28.79 26.51 -0.89
N THR A 136 28.72 25.44 -0.09
CA THR A 136 28.46 25.53 1.36
C THR A 136 29.56 26.30 2.10
N ILE A 137 30.83 26.12 1.73
CA ILE A 137 31.94 26.88 2.32
C ILE A 137 31.84 28.35 1.91
N MET A 138 31.64 28.62 0.62
CA MET A 138 31.53 29.99 0.12
C MET A 138 30.38 30.76 0.78
N GLU A 139 29.24 30.11 1.04
CA GLU A 139 28.08 30.71 1.70
C GLU A 139 28.27 31.02 3.20
N ARG A 140 29.33 30.48 3.84
CA ARG A 140 29.74 30.81 5.23
C ARG A 140 30.75 31.96 5.31
N VAL A 141 31.48 32.22 4.23
CA VAL A 141 32.45 33.31 4.16
C VAL A 141 31.74 34.65 4.03
N GLN A 142 32.35 35.71 4.56
CA GLN A 142 31.82 37.07 4.39
C GLN A 142 31.68 37.44 2.89
N PRO A 143 30.53 37.99 2.46
CA PRO A 143 30.23 38.25 1.06
C PRO A 143 31.30 39.07 0.33
N GLU A 144 31.94 40.04 0.98
CA GLU A 144 32.94 40.92 0.37
C GLU A 144 34.16 40.17 -0.19
N PHE A 145 34.52 39.02 0.38
CA PHE A 145 35.65 38.22 -0.09
C PHE A 145 35.29 37.33 -1.28
N VAL A 146 34.01 36.95 -1.38
CA VAL A 146 33.51 36.00 -2.37
C VAL A 146 32.98 36.73 -3.61
N VAL A 147 32.08 37.69 -3.44
CA VAL A 147 31.28 38.30 -4.51
C VAL A 147 32.16 38.92 -5.60
N LYS A 148 33.14 39.75 -5.21
CA LYS A 148 34.00 40.46 -6.17
C LYS A 148 34.82 39.50 -7.02
N LYS A 149 35.45 38.51 -6.37
CA LYS A 149 36.31 37.51 -7.04
C LYS A 149 35.49 36.55 -7.91
N TRP A 150 34.31 36.12 -7.44
CA TRP A 150 33.42 35.24 -8.19
C TRP A 150 32.92 35.91 -9.47
N LEU A 151 32.35 37.12 -9.35
CA LEU A 151 31.84 37.86 -10.50
C LEU A 151 32.95 38.22 -11.50
N SER A 152 34.18 38.50 -11.04
CA SER A 152 35.30 38.77 -11.95
C SER A 152 35.76 37.56 -12.75
N SER A 153 35.46 36.34 -12.28
CA SER A 153 35.86 35.10 -12.96
C SER A 153 34.91 34.73 -14.11
N GLY A 154 33.75 35.37 -14.17
CA GLY A 154 32.69 35.10 -15.13
C GLY A 154 31.96 33.77 -14.86
N PRO A 155 30.84 33.52 -15.56
CA PRO A 155 30.17 32.23 -15.54
C PRO A 155 30.97 31.20 -16.32
N ARG A 156 31.18 30.01 -15.72
CA ARG A 156 31.76 28.83 -16.36
C ARG A 156 30.88 27.63 -16.05
N GLU A 157 30.67 26.79 -17.04
CA GLU A 157 29.73 25.67 -16.92
C GLU A 157 30.10 24.73 -15.78
N GLU A 158 31.39 24.43 -15.59
CA GLU A 158 31.88 23.51 -14.55
C GLU A 158 31.68 24.04 -13.13
N THR A 159 31.43 25.34 -12.98
CA THR A 159 31.37 26.02 -11.67
C THR A 159 30.04 26.73 -11.41
N PHE A 160 29.15 26.80 -12.41
CA PHE A 160 27.89 27.53 -12.30
C PHE A 160 27.00 26.96 -11.18
N GLY A 161 26.95 25.63 -11.04
CA GLY A 161 26.27 24.93 -9.94
C GLY A 161 26.81 25.24 -8.55
N GLN A 162 28.05 25.75 -8.46
CA GLN A 162 28.68 26.15 -7.20
C GLN A 162 28.48 27.63 -6.87
N THR A 163 27.71 28.37 -7.67
CA THR A 163 27.52 29.81 -7.46
C THR A 163 26.94 30.10 -6.05
N PRO A 164 27.58 30.98 -5.26
CA PRO A 164 27.13 31.33 -3.91
C PRO A 164 25.97 32.33 -3.97
N TRP A 165 24.83 31.88 -4.49
CA TRP A 165 23.67 32.72 -4.78
C TRP A 165 23.19 33.56 -3.60
N LYS A 166 23.37 33.08 -2.37
CA LYS A 166 23.00 33.78 -1.13
C LYS A 166 23.74 35.12 -0.96
N HIS A 167 24.96 35.23 -1.49
CA HIS A 167 25.80 36.42 -1.35
C HIS A 167 25.59 37.45 -2.46
N LEU A 168 24.96 37.04 -3.56
CA LEU A 168 24.69 37.92 -4.69
C LEU A 168 23.40 38.68 -4.45
N ASP A 169 23.43 40.00 -4.63
CA ASP A 169 22.20 40.78 -4.67
C ASP A 169 21.42 40.50 -5.98
N ARG A 170 20.18 40.99 -6.03
CA ARG A 170 19.28 40.80 -7.18
C ARG A 170 19.89 41.25 -8.52
N ILE A 171 20.62 42.37 -8.52
CA ILE A 171 21.22 42.95 -9.74
C ILE A 171 22.41 42.09 -10.19
N GLN A 172 23.24 41.66 -9.24
CA GLN A 172 24.39 40.79 -9.48
C GLN A 172 23.97 39.42 -10.00
N LYS A 173 22.95 38.79 -9.38
CA LYS A 173 22.35 37.53 -9.86
C LYS A 173 21.89 37.66 -11.30
N ARG A 174 21.11 38.71 -11.59
CA ARG A 174 20.56 38.96 -12.92
C ARG A 174 21.67 39.12 -13.96
N ARG A 175 22.69 39.94 -13.67
CA ARG A 175 23.83 40.15 -14.56
C ARG A 175 24.60 38.86 -14.80
N TYR A 176 24.89 38.10 -13.74
CA TYR A 176 25.66 36.86 -13.85
C TYR A 176 24.93 35.79 -14.67
N VAL A 177 23.61 35.66 -14.51
CA VAL A 177 22.78 34.78 -15.33
C VAL A 177 22.72 35.27 -16.78
N GLN A 178 22.61 36.58 -17.02
CA GLN A 178 22.65 37.14 -18.39
C GLN A 178 24.00 36.91 -19.07
N ASP A 179 25.10 37.06 -18.34
CA ASP A 179 26.44 36.75 -18.83
C ASP A 179 26.58 35.25 -19.15
N ALA A 180 25.93 34.38 -18.37
CA ALA A 180 25.91 32.93 -18.63
C ALA A 180 25.10 32.58 -19.88
N LEU A 181 23.91 33.18 -20.04
CA LEU A 181 23.06 33.01 -21.22
C LEU A 181 23.70 33.53 -22.51
N ALA A 182 24.56 34.55 -22.41
CA ALA A 182 25.32 35.09 -23.53
C ALA A 182 26.58 34.26 -23.87
N SER A 183 27.01 33.39 -22.96
CA SER A 183 28.12 32.47 -23.18
C SER A 183 27.65 31.21 -23.91
N ILE A 184 28.58 30.31 -24.24
CA ILE A 184 28.29 29.03 -24.93
C ILE A 184 27.81 27.94 -23.93
N MET A 185 27.29 28.35 -22.76
CA MET A 185 26.84 27.44 -21.71
C MET A 185 25.51 26.79 -22.08
N HIS A 186 25.38 25.48 -21.79
CA HIS A 186 24.10 24.80 -21.96
C HIS A 186 23.02 25.43 -21.09
N PHE A 187 21.86 25.72 -21.70
CA PHE A 187 20.75 26.39 -21.01
C PHE A 187 20.31 25.63 -19.76
N ARG A 188 20.37 24.30 -19.81
CA ARG A 188 20.06 23.41 -18.70
C ARG A 188 20.93 23.64 -17.48
N ALA A 189 22.24 23.87 -17.64
CA ALA A 189 23.13 24.14 -16.51
C ALA A 189 22.69 25.41 -15.76
N ILE A 190 22.16 26.39 -16.51
CA ILE A 190 21.60 27.63 -15.96
C ILE A 190 20.27 27.35 -15.27
N ASP A 191 19.36 26.65 -15.94
CA ASP A 191 18.03 26.36 -15.40
C ASP A 191 18.11 25.49 -14.14
N ASN A 192 18.97 24.49 -14.06
CA ASN A 192 19.15 23.66 -12.85
C ASN A 192 19.39 24.49 -11.57
N GLU A 193 20.04 25.65 -11.68
CA GLU A 193 20.29 26.56 -10.56
C GLU A 193 19.22 27.64 -10.35
N ARG A 194 18.09 27.62 -11.09
CA ARG A 194 17.00 28.62 -11.05
C ARG A 194 16.57 29.01 -9.64
N ARG A 195 16.46 28.04 -8.73
CA ARG A 195 16.07 28.29 -7.33
C ARG A 195 16.99 29.28 -6.64
N GLY A 196 18.28 29.30 -6.99
CA GLY A 196 19.27 30.21 -6.43
C GLY A 196 19.08 31.68 -6.85
N PHE A 197 18.52 31.91 -8.04
CA PHE A 197 18.32 33.26 -8.60
C PHE A 197 16.85 33.58 -8.93
N ILE A 198 15.91 32.88 -8.32
CA ILE A 198 14.47 33.04 -8.58
C ILE A 198 13.96 34.47 -8.28
N ASP A 199 14.63 35.19 -7.38
CA ASP A 199 14.36 36.58 -7.03
C ASP A 199 14.90 37.59 -8.06
N ALA A 200 15.83 37.18 -8.93
CA ALA A 200 16.47 38.02 -9.93
C ALA A 200 15.53 38.35 -11.11
N PHE A 201 14.65 37.41 -11.47
CA PHE A 201 13.72 37.49 -12.59
C PHE A 201 12.28 37.37 -12.09
N LYS A 202 11.34 38.09 -12.71
CA LYS A 202 9.92 37.78 -12.48
C LYS A 202 9.61 36.43 -13.15
N GLN A 203 8.65 35.67 -12.62
CA GLN A 203 8.26 34.37 -13.19
C GLN A 203 8.06 34.44 -14.71
N GLY A 204 7.17 35.32 -15.18
CA GLY A 204 6.92 35.47 -16.62
C GLY A 204 8.09 36.02 -17.45
N GLU A 205 9.10 36.64 -16.81
CA GLU A 205 10.34 37.03 -17.48
C GLU A 205 11.27 35.83 -17.66
N TRP A 206 11.39 34.99 -16.63
CA TRP A 206 12.15 33.74 -16.72
C TRP A 206 11.51 32.76 -17.70
N ASP A 207 10.19 32.65 -17.72
CA ASP A 207 9.51 31.72 -18.63
C ASP A 207 9.79 32.08 -20.10
N VAL A 208 9.91 33.37 -20.44
CA VAL A 208 10.35 33.82 -21.78
C VAL A 208 11.80 33.42 -22.05
N ILE A 209 12.71 33.67 -21.10
CA ILE A 209 14.13 33.29 -21.22
C ILE A 209 14.28 31.78 -21.39
N ALA A 210 13.55 31.00 -20.59
CA ALA A 210 13.57 29.55 -20.62
C ALA A 210 13.00 29.00 -21.92
N ARG A 211 11.90 29.58 -22.41
CA ARG A 211 11.34 29.21 -23.71
C ARG A 211 12.35 29.43 -24.83
N GLU A 212 12.98 30.60 -24.87
CA GLU A 212 14.00 30.90 -25.88
C GLU A 212 15.25 30.02 -25.74
N GLY A 213 15.68 29.77 -24.50
CA GLY A 213 16.83 28.92 -24.18
C GLY A 213 16.63 27.49 -24.69
N TYR A 214 15.52 26.86 -24.30
CA TYR A 214 15.16 25.52 -24.75
C TYR A 214 14.92 25.43 -26.27
N GLN A 215 14.37 26.47 -26.90
CA GLN A 215 14.20 26.51 -28.36
C GLN A 215 15.54 26.62 -29.12
N LYS A 216 16.55 27.27 -28.54
CA LYS A 216 17.89 27.42 -29.13
C LYS A 216 18.80 26.23 -28.84
N ASP A 217 18.56 25.53 -27.74
CA ASP A 217 19.35 24.39 -27.28
C ASP A 217 18.48 23.15 -27.04
N GLY A 218 18.21 22.40 -28.11
CA GLY A 218 17.45 21.16 -28.03
C GLY A 218 18.12 20.06 -27.18
N LEU A 219 19.45 20.12 -26.97
CA LEU A 219 20.15 19.20 -26.08
C LEU A 219 19.75 19.45 -24.62
N SER A 220 19.59 20.72 -24.23
CA SER A 220 19.10 21.09 -22.90
C SER A 220 17.70 20.53 -22.61
N ILE A 221 16.81 20.42 -23.61
CA ILE A 221 15.50 19.77 -23.45
C ILE A 221 15.67 18.28 -23.14
N VAL A 222 16.43 17.56 -23.97
CA VAL A 222 16.63 16.10 -23.81
C VAL A 222 17.24 15.81 -22.45
N GLU A 223 18.24 16.57 -22.06
CA GLU A 223 18.91 16.37 -20.78
C GLU A 223 18.04 16.76 -19.57
N ALA A 224 17.18 17.78 -19.68
CA ALA A 224 16.23 18.12 -18.63
C ALA A 224 15.19 17.02 -18.44
N ILE A 225 14.68 16.48 -19.55
CA ILE A 225 13.75 15.35 -19.54
C ILE A 225 14.40 14.08 -18.98
N ARG A 226 15.67 13.82 -19.31
CA ARG A 226 16.43 12.64 -18.83
C ARG A 226 16.60 12.65 -17.32
N ASP A 227 16.85 13.80 -16.73
CA ASP A 227 17.05 13.92 -15.28
C ASP A 227 15.72 14.16 -14.54
N ASP A 228 14.63 13.58 -15.07
CA ASP A 228 13.26 13.53 -14.55
C ASP A 228 12.59 14.89 -14.33
N ASP A 229 12.96 15.90 -15.12
CA ASP A 229 12.42 17.27 -15.04
C ASP A 229 11.45 17.60 -16.20
N LEU A 230 10.77 16.58 -16.74
CA LEU A 230 9.80 16.75 -17.85
C LEU A 230 8.68 17.73 -17.45
N THR A 231 8.19 17.65 -16.21
CA THR A 231 7.15 18.55 -15.69
C THR A 231 7.55 20.02 -15.84
N ARG A 232 8.80 20.35 -15.57
CA ARG A 232 9.32 21.72 -15.67
C ARG A 232 9.48 22.18 -17.11
N VAL A 233 9.93 21.32 -18.01
CA VAL A 233 9.96 21.67 -19.44
C VAL A 233 8.53 21.97 -19.92
N LEU A 234 7.55 21.18 -19.44
CA LEU A 234 6.12 21.37 -19.72
C LEU A 234 5.51 22.65 -19.10
N GLU A 235 6.13 23.26 -18.07
CA GLU A 235 5.71 24.56 -17.55
C GLU A 235 5.92 25.70 -18.57
N VAL A 236 6.87 25.53 -19.48
CA VAL A 236 7.35 26.60 -20.38
C VAL A 236 7.08 26.29 -21.86
N LEU A 237 7.08 25.00 -22.23
CA LEU A 237 6.81 24.51 -23.59
C LEU A 237 5.63 23.54 -23.58
N SER A 238 4.77 23.62 -24.59
CA SER A 238 3.78 22.56 -24.83
C SER A 238 4.44 21.27 -25.33
N GLN A 239 3.79 20.12 -25.14
CA GLN A 239 4.21 18.83 -25.72
C GLN A 239 4.47 18.96 -27.23
N SER A 240 3.60 19.69 -27.94
CA SER A 240 3.74 19.94 -29.38
C SER A 240 5.00 20.71 -29.75
N GLU A 241 5.40 21.69 -28.93
CA GLU A 241 6.63 22.46 -29.13
C GLU A 241 7.86 21.62 -28.83
N ILE A 242 7.85 20.84 -27.73
CA ILE A 242 8.93 19.92 -27.40
C ILE A 242 9.14 18.93 -28.54
N ARG A 243 8.06 18.27 -29.00
CA ARG A 243 8.09 17.34 -30.14
C ARG A 243 8.64 18.02 -31.39
N LYS A 244 8.18 19.23 -31.71
CA LYS A 244 8.67 20.01 -32.85
C LYS A 244 10.17 20.29 -32.73
N ILE A 245 10.63 20.74 -31.57
CA ILE A 245 12.05 21.04 -31.34
C ILE A 245 12.89 19.76 -31.48
N LEU A 246 12.44 18.66 -30.88
CA LEU A 246 13.12 17.37 -30.94
C LEU A 246 13.14 16.73 -32.34
N ILE A 247 12.15 17.01 -33.19
CA ILE A 247 12.06 16.45 -34.55
C ILE A 247 12.73 17.36 -35.59
N GLU A 248 12.46 18.66 -35.54
CA GLU A 248 12.80 19.62 -36.60
C GLU A 248 14.19 20.26 -36.40
N THR A 249 14.68 20.33 -35.17
CA THR A 249 15.95 21.03 -34.84
C THR A 249 17.14 20.08 -34.93
N HIS A 250 17.54 19.67 -36.14
CA HIS A 250 18.68 18.75 -36.33
C HIS A 250 19.62 19.17 -37.46
N ASN A 251 20.84 19.60 -37.12
CA ASN A 251 21.93 19.82 -38.07
C ASN A 251 23.22 19.04 -37.78
N THR A 252 23.30 18.22 -36.71
CA THR A 252 24.46 17.37 -36.44
C THR A 252 24.08 15.92 -36.10
N TYR A 253 24.99 14.99 -36.39
CA TYR A 253 24.85 13.56 -36.11
C TYR A 253 24.63 13.28 -34.61
N ASP A 254 25.29 14.04 -33.73
CA ASP A 254 25.20 13.89 -32.28
C ASP A 254 23.80 14.22 -31.74
N GLN A 255 23.13 15.25 -32.27
CA GLN A 255 21.75 15.63 -31.89
C GLN A 255 20.71 14.56 -32.27
N ARG A 256 20.94 13.82 -33.37
CA ARG A 256 20.07 12.69 -33.75
C ARG A 256 20.21 11.50 -32.80
N SER A 257 21.33 11.36 -32.10
CA SER A 257 21.53 10.31 -31.10
C SER A 257 20.82 10.62 -29.78
N LEU A 258 20.44 11.87 -29.53
CA LEU A 258 19.96 12.33 -28.23
C LEU A 258 18.44 12.18 -28.04
N TYR A 259 17.58 12.45 -29.03
CA TYR A 259 16.16 12.08 -28.88
C TYR A 259 15.98 10.55 -28.86
N LEU A 260 16.91 9.80 -29.47
CA LEU A 260 17.00 8.35 -29.33
C LEU A 260 17.37 7.92 -27.90
N SER A 261 17.82 8.81 -27.01
CA SER A 261 18.02 8.48 -25.60
C SER A 261 16.79 8.69 -24.72
N LEU A 262 15.67 9.20 -25.26
CA LEU A 262 14.42 9.32 -24.49
C LEU A 262 13.78 7.95 -24.30
N SER A 263 13.15 7.73 -23.15
CA SER A 263 12.42 6.50 -22.88
C SER A 263 11.10 6.46 -23.65
N LEU A 264 10.62 5.26 -23.94
CA LEU A 264 9.37 5.07 -24.65
C LEU A 264 8.15 5.66 -23.89
N PRO A 265 8.02 5.54 -22.55
CA PRO A 265 6.98 6.24 -21.79
C PRO A 265 7.00 7.76 -22.00
N ILE A 266 8.18 8.38 -22.03
CA ILE A 266 8.33 9.83 -22.25
C ILE A 266 7.87 10.22 -23.67
N LEU A 267 8.18 9.41 -24.68
CA LEU A 267 7.69 9.66 -26.05
C LEU A 267 6.16 9.60 -26.12
N ARG A 268 5.54 8.67 -25.39
CA ARG A 268 4.08 8.56 -25.28
C ARG A 268 3.49 9.76 -24.53
N GLU A 269 4.12 10.19 -23.44
CA GLU A 269 3.70 11.36 -22.66
C GLU A 269 3.85 12.68 -23.45
N LEU A 270 4.80 12.74 -24.37
CA LEU A 270 4.96 13.85 -25.33
C LEU A 270 4.04 13.75 -26.55
N GLU A 271 3.10 12.79 -26.56
CA GLU A 271 2.11 12.57 -27.61
C GLU A 271 2.74 12.40 -29.00
N PHE A 272 3.83 11.63 -29.11
CA PHE A 272 4.34 11.23 -30.43
C PHE A 272 3.36 10.27 -31.11
N GLU A 273 3.22 10.42 -32.43
CA GLU A 273 2.34 9.58 -33.25
C GLU A 273 2.87 8.13 -33.30
N ASP A 274 1.98 7.15 -33.46
CA ASP A 274 2.37 5.73 -33.52
C ASP A 274 3.41 5.44 -34.62
N GLU A 275 3.30 6.10 -35.78
CA GLU A 275 4.29 5.98 -36.86
C GLU A 275 5.67 6.48 -36.43
N GLN A 276 5.72 7.58 -35.67
CA GLN A 276 6.97 8.15 -35.17
C GLN A 276 7.60 7.27 -34.10
N ILE A 277 6.76 6.69 -33.23
CA ILE A 277 7.19 5.74 -32.21
C ILE A 277 7.71 4.46 -32.88
N GLU A 278 7.07 3.99 -33.93
CA GLU A 278 7.54 2.82 -34.68
C GLU A 278 8.87 3.11 -35.40
N GLN A 279 9.01 4.27 -36.02
CA GLN A 279 10.29 4.70 -36.59
C GLN A 279 11.39 4.82 -35.52
N TRP A 280 11.04 5.30 -34.33
CA TRP A 280 11.95 5.32 -33.18
C TRP A 280 12.34 3.92 -32.76
N LYS A 281 11.38 2.99 -32.63
CA LYS A 281 11.62 1.57 -32.29
C LYS A 281 12.56 0.93 -33.31
N ILE A 282 12.31 1.07 -34.62
CA ILE A 282 13.16 0.57 -35.71
C ILE A 282 14.60 1.11 -35.59
N ARG A 283 14.76 2.40 -35.31
CA ARG A 283 16.09 3.02 -35.13
C ARG A 283 16.78 2.49 -33.88
N GLN A 284 16.04 2.29 -32.79
CA GLN A 284 16.56 1.65 -31.60
C GLN A 284 17.06 0.24 -31.92
N GLU A 285 16.27 -0.60 -32.60
CA GLU A 285 16.67 -1.97 -32.94
C GLU A 285 18.01 -2.03 -33.68
N GLY A 286 18.32 -1.01 -34.50
CA GLY A 286 19.59 -0.87 -35.20
C GLY A 286 20.76 -0.29 -34.40
N SER A 287 20.53 0.32 -33.23
CA SER A 287 21.60 0.89 -32.38
C SER A 287 22.13 -0.14 -31.38
N GLN A 288 23.42 -0.48 -31.47
CA GLN A 288 24.08 -1.39 -30.53
C GLN A 288 24.46 -0.74 -29.19
N ASN A 289 24.37 0.60 -29.04
CA ASN A 289 24.94 1.30 -27.88
C ASN A 289 23.91 1.81 -26.84
N ASP A 290 22.62 1.91 -27.18
CA ASP A 290 21.68 2.72 -26.39
C ASP A 290 20.62 1.95 -25.58
N PHE A 291 20.64 0.61 -25.56
CA PHE A 291 19.58 -0.19 -24.93
C PHE A 291 19.29 0.21 -23.47
N SER A 292 20.29 0.50 -22.63
CA SER A 292 20.04 0.80 -21.21
C SER A 292 19.26 2.10 -20.97
N ARG A 293 19.21 3.03 -21.94
CA ARG A 293 18.64 4.38 -21.78
C ARG A 293 17.18 4.49 -22.21
N GLY A 294 16.72 3.62 -23.12
CA GLY A 294 15.36 3.67 -23.67
C GLY A 294 14.26 3.05 -22.80
N PHE A 295 14.64 2.38 -21.69
CA PHE A 295 13.72 1.60 -20.85
C PHE A 295 13.69 2.03 -19.37
N GLU A 296 14.16 3.25 -19.09
CA GLU A 296 13.81 3.92 -17.83
C GLU A 296 12.28 4.03 -17.74
N ASP A 297 11.74 3.94 -16.52
CA ASP A 297 10.30 3.89 -16.24
C ASP A 297 9.53 2.75 -16.93
N CYS A 298 10.14 1.56 -17.04
CA CYS A 298 9.51 0.37 -17.62
C CYS A 298 8.12 0.03 -17.04
N GLU A 299 7.86 0.43 -15.80
CA GLU A 299 6.56 0.31 -15.13
C GLU A 299 5.45 1.15 -15.77
N LYS A 300 5.79 2.26 -16.45
CA LYS A 300 4.85 3.13 -17.16
C LYS A 300 4.57 2.68 -18.61
N MET A 301 5.27 1.66 -19.10
CA MET A 301 5.09 1.16 -20.47
C MET A 301 3.74 0.46 -20.67
N THR A 302 3.21 0.55 -21.88
CA THR A 302 2.06 -0.27 -22.28
C THR A 302 2.44 -1.75 -22.40
N PRO A 303 1.50 -2.71 -22.31
CA PRO A 303 1.80 -4.13 -22.51
C PRO A 303 2.54 -4.46 -23.82
N ASP A 304 2.16 -3.81 -24.93
CA ASP A 304 2.79 -4.03 -26.23
C ASP A 304 4.23 -3.50 -26.28
N ASP A 305 4.47 -2.37 -25.62
CA ASP A 305 5.78 -1.77 -25.48
C ASP A 305 6.72 -2.63 -24.61
N ARG A 306 6.20 -3.22 -23.53
CA ARG A 306 6.94 -4.19 -22.71
C ARG A 306 7.26 -5.45 -23.50
N ALA A 307 6.30 -5.96 -24.28
CA ALA A 307 6.50 -7.13 -25.13
C ALA A 307 7.60 -6.89 -26.18
N TRP A 308 7.56 -5.74 -26.86
CA TRP A 308 8.61 -5.32 -27.79
C TRP A 308 9.98 -5.21 -27.12
N THR A 309 10.03 -4.56 -25.94
CA THR A 309 11.26 -4.43 -25.15
C THR A 309 11.88 -5.79 -24.84
N ILE A 310 11.07 -6.73 -24.36
CA ILE A 310 11.51 -8.09 -24.04
C ILE A 310 12.02 -8.82 -25.29
N ALA A 311 11.37 -8.64 -26.44
CA ALA A 311 11.79 -9.26 -27.70
C ALA A 311 13.15 -8.74 -28.23
N LEU A 312 13.60 -7.56 -27.78
CA LEU A 312 14.91 -7.01 -28.13
C LEU A 312 16.06 -7.53 -27.27
N ILE A 313 15.79 -7.96 -26.04
CA ILE A 313 16.83 -8.40 -25.09
C ILE A 313 17.70 -9.52 -25.71
N PRO A 314 17.16 -10.58 -26.34
CA PRO A 314 17.98 -11.65 -26.91
C PRO A 314 18.88 -11.15 -28.04
N LYS A 315 18.38 -10.24 -28.88
CA LYS A 315 19.13 -9.67 -30.01
C LYS A 315 20.36 -8.86 -29.55
N ARG A 316 20.34 -8.34 -28.31
CA ARG A 316 21.41 -7.46 -27.77
C ARG A 316 22.26 -8.10 -26.69
N ALA A 317 21.76 -9.15 -26.02
CA ALA A 317 22.54 -9.95 -25.08
C ALA A 317 23.79 -10.57 -25.73
N GLU A 318 23.74 -10.86 -27.03
CA GLU A 318 24.89 -11.36 -27.81
C GLU A 318 26.11 -10.42 -27.82
N VAL A 319 25.94 -9.12 -27.51
CA VAL A 319 27.01 -8.10 -27.58
C VAL A 319 27.74 -7.88 -26.24
N TYR A 320 27.37 -8.58 -25.16
CA TYR A 320 28.11 -8.62 -23.87
C TYR A 320 28.53 -7.25 -23.28
N LEU A 321 27.62 -6.28 -23.16
CA LEU A 321 27.89 -5.05 -22.41
C LEU A 321 27.38 -5.12 -20.98
N GLU A 322 28.23 -4.87 -19.98
CA GLU A 322 27.93 -4.94 -18.53
C GLU A 322 26.67 -4.17 -18.12
N LYS A 323 26.47 -2.98 -18.69
CA LYS A 323 25.25 -2.16 -18.52
C LYS A 323 23.95 -2.88 -18.92
N TYR A 324 23.99 -3.82 -19.86
CA TYR A 324 22.83 -4.62 -20.26
C TYR A 324 22.53 -5.71 -19.26
N GLN A 325 23.57 -6.33 -18.68
CA GLN A 325 23.39 -7.29 -17.59
C GLN A 325 22.76 -6.62 -16.37
N GLU A 326 23.21 -5.41 -16.02
CA GLU A 326 22.63 -4.65 -14.92
C GLU A 326 21.15 -4.30 -15.16
N PHE A 327 20.79 -3.90 -16.40
CA PHE A 327 19.39 -3.69 -16.78
C PHE A 327 18.56 -4.97 -16.66
N ILE A 328 19.04 -6.08 -17.21
CA ILE A 328 18.38 -7.38 -17.15
C ILE A 328 18.16 -7.78 -15.68
N ARG A 329 19.20 -7.70 -14.83
CA ARG A 329 19.12 -7.98 -13.39
C ARG A 329 18.08 -7.11 -12.68
N LYS A 330 18.07 -5.80 -12.95
CA LYS A 330 17.25 -4.83 -12.20
C LYS A 330 15.84 -4.62 -12.72
N LYS A 331 15.54 -4.94 -13.98
CA LYS A 331 14.30 -4.50 -14.65
C LYS A 331 13.54 -5.60 -15.40
N LEU A 332 14.20 -6.70 -15.81
CA LEU A 332 13.53 -7.75 -16.58
C LEU A 332 12.37 -8.38 -15.80
N PHE A 333 12.55 -8.62 -14.50
CA PHE A 333 11.50 -9.18 -13.65
C PHE A 333 10.22 -8.35 -13.67
N ARG A 334 10.34 -7.02 -13.47
CA ARG A 334 9.19 -6.10 -13.46
C ARG A 334 8.48 -6.06 -14.79
N LEU A 335 9.25 -6.09 -15.89
CA LEU A 335 8.69 -6.12 -17.24
C LEU A 335 7.85 -7.39 -17.47
N ILE A 336 8.33 -8.54 -17.01
CA ILE A 336 7.65 -9.84 -17.16
C ILE A 336 6.41 -9.91 -16.27
N GLU A 337 6.51 -9.51 -15.00
CA GLU A 337 5.39 -9.52 -14.03
C GLU A 337 4.17 -8.75 -14.55
N GLN A 338 4.42 -7.62 -15.21
CA GLN A 338 3.39 -6.70 -15.67
C GLN A 338 2.90 -6.98 -17.09
N LEU A 339 3.39 -8.04 -17.75
CA LEU A 339 2.82 -8.48 -19.03
C LEU A 339 1.53 -9.28 -18.81
N PRO A 340 0.51 -9.13 -19.66
CA PRO A 340 -0.64 -10.02 -19.63
C PRO A 340 -0.21 -11.46 -19.97
N PRO A 341 -0.86 -12.50 -19.42
CA PRO A 341 -0.45 -13.90 -19.60
C PRO A 341 -0.25 -14.33 -21.06
N ALA A 342 -1.13 -13.88 -21.97
CA ALA A 342 -1.03 -14.17 -23.40
C ALA A 342 0.22 -13.54 -24.06
N ALA A 343 0.63 -12.35 -23.60
CA ALA A 343 1.82 -11.69 -24.09
C ALA A 343 3.09 -12.35 -23.53
N VAL A 344 3.08 -12.79 -22.28
CA VAL A 344 4.16 -13.64 -21.76
C VAL A 344 4.26 -14.89 -22.62
N GLU A 345 3.17 -15.63 -22.83
CA GLU A 345 3.19 -16.86 -23.63
C GLU A 345 3.75 -16.66 -25.04
N LYS A 346 3.33 -15.59 -25.73
CA LYS A 346 3.81 -15.24 -27.07
C LYS A 346 5.30 -14.91 -27.08
N ASN A 347 5.83 -14.32 -26.02
CA ASN A 347 7.23 -13.89 -25.92
C ASN A 347 8.13 -14.90 -25.19
N LEU A 348 7.58 -16.03 -24.70
CA LEU A 348 8.35 -17.05 -23.99
C LEU A 348 9.47 -17.66 -24.81
N VAL A 349 9.38 -17.69 -26.15
CA VAL A 349 10.49 -18.14 -27.02
C VAL A 349 11.64 -17.14 -27.05
N SER A 350 11.33 -15.84 -26.98
CA SER A 350 12.35 -14.80 -26.83
C SER A 350 13.00 -14.90 -25.46
N LEU A 351 12.20 -15.12 -24.41
CA LEU A 351 12.68 -15.37 -23.05
C LEU A 351 13.49 -16.69 -22.95
N ASP A 352 13.13 -17.74 -23.66
CA ASP A 352 13.88 -19.01 -23.70
C ASP A 352 15.34 -18.81 -24.16
N ARG A 353 15.52 -18.06 -25.25
CA ARG A 353 16.84 -17.66 -25.73
C ARG A 353 17.60 -16.79 -24.74
N LEU A 354 16.89 -16.09 -23.84
CA LEU A 354 17.52 -15.38 -22.76
C LEU A 354 18.12 -16.37 -21.75
N PHE A 355 17.32 -17.31 -21.25
CA PHE A 355 17.77 -18.24 -20.22
C PHE A 355 18.83 -19.25 -20.71
N CYS A 356 18.99 -19.42 -22.02
CA CYS A 356 19.93 -20.37 -22.61
C CYS A 356 21.30 -19.80 -22.99
N GLN A 357 21.61 -18.50 -22.78
CA GLN A 357 22.98 -18.00 -22.97
C GLN A 357 23.72 -17.81 -21.64
N SER A 358 25.05 -17.83 -21.72
CA SER A 358 26.02 -17.83 -20.62
C SER A 358 26.12 -16.50 -19.85
N TRP A 359 25.01 -15.89 -19.48
CA TRP A 359 25.01 -14.66 -18.69
C TRP A 359 24.72 -14.92 -17.22
N GLU A 360 25.46 -14.20 -16.40
CA GLU A 360 25.52 -14.28 -14.94
C GLU A 360 24.29 -13.62 -14.29
N LEU A 361 23.07 -14.07 -14.56
CA LEU A 361 22.02 -13.86 -13.55
C LEU A 361 22.32 -14.79 -12.40
N GLU A 362 22.42 -14.26 -11.17
CA GLU A 362 22.52 -15.14 -10.02
C GLU A 362 21.26 -16.01 -9.98
N ALA A 363 21.39 -17.29 -9.63
CA ALA A 363 20.26 -18.21 -9.54
C ALA A 363 19.12 -17.62 -8.70
N LYS A 364 19.45 -16.87 -7.64
CA LYS A 364 18.48 -16.14 -6.82
C LYS A 364 17.68 -15.08 -7.60
N GLU A 365 18.31 -14.30 -8.47
CA GLU A 365 17.63 -13.25 -9.26
C GLU A 365 16.69 -13.85 -10.30
N LEU A 366 17.12 -14.95 -10.95
CA LEU A 366 16.27 -15.73 -11.84
C LEU A 366 15.07 -16.31 -11.07
N THR A 367 15.33 -16.86 -9.90
CA THR A 367 14.33 -17.51 -9.03
C THR A 367 13.29 -16.55 -8.48
N GLU A 368 13.74 -15.54 -7.75
CA GLU A 368 12.87 -14.63 -7.01
C GLU A 368 12.31 -13.54 -7.92
N GLY A 369 13.06 -13.14 -8.96
CA GLY A 369 12.63 -12.10 -9.89
C GLY A 369 11.78 -12.63 -11.05
N ILE A 370 12.05 -13.82 -11.59
CA ILE A 370 11.38 -14.24 -12.82
C ILE A 370 10.47 -15.44 -12.59
N ILE A 371 10.99 -16.48 -11.93
CA ILE A 371 10.28 -17.76 -11.81
C ILE A 371 9.12 -17.64 -10.84
N ARG A 372 9.38 -17.28 -9.58
CA ARG A 372 8.33 -17.18 -8.55
C ARG A 372 7.19 -16.26 -8.99
N PRO A 373 7.43 -15.04 -9.50
CA PRO A 373 6.34 -14.16 -9.87
C PRO A 373 5.51 -14.68 -11.06
N LEU A 374 6.14 -15.33 -12.05
CA LEU A 374 5.39 -15.98 -13.14
C LEU A 374 4.50 -17.12 -12.62
N LEU A 375 4.97 -17.90 -11.64
CA LEU A 375 4.19 -18.97 -11.03
C LEU A 375 3.06 -18.47 -10.12
N GLU A 376 3.31 -17.40 -9.38
CA GLU A 376 2.34 -16.82 -8.44
C GLU A 376 1.25 -16.02 -9.16
N ASN A 377 1.60 -15.35 -10.27
CA ASN A 377 0.74 -14.37 -10.90
C ASN A 377 0.22 -14.77 -12.30
N GLN A 378 0.81 -15.78 -12.95
CA GLN A 378 0.47 -16.13 -14.34
C GLN A 378 0.39 -17.65 -14.57
N GLY A 379 -0.61 -18.29 -13.97
CA GLY A 379 -0.78 -19.75 -13.98
C GLY A 379 -0.80 -20.40 -15.38
N ALA A 380 -1.25 -19.70 -16.42
CA ALA A 380 -1.22 -20.20 -17.81
C ALA A 380 0.19 -20.17 -18.43
N ALA A 381 1.02 -19.18 -18.09
CA ALA A 381 2.39 -19.03 -18.59
C ALA A 381 3.41 -19.89 -17.81
N ALA A 382 3.10 -20.18 -16.53
CA ALA A 382 3.87 -21.08 -15.67
C ALA A 382 4.29 -22.39 -16.37
N PHE A 383 3.39 -22.93 -17.20
CA PHE A 383 3.58 -24.15 -18.00
C PHE A 383 4.81 -24.14 -18.92
N ARG A 384 5.01 -23.06 -19.70
CA ARG A 384 6.13 -22.94 -20.64
C ARG A 384 7.39 -22.42 -19.96
N THR A 385 7.23 -21.57 -18.94
CA THR A 385 8.34 -21.15 -18.07
C THR A 385 9.02 -22.36 -17.44
N PHE A 386 8.25 -23.35 -16.95
CA PHE A 386 8.83 -24.59 -16.44
C PHE A 386 9.53 -25.46 -17.49
N ASP A 387 8.99 -25.57 -18.71
CA ASP A 387 9.62 -26.35 -19.78
C ASP A 387 11.00 -25.79 -20.15
N ILE A 388 11.12 -24.47 -20.26
CA ILE A 388 12.37 -23.74 -20.51
C ILE A 388 13.36 -23.96 -19.35
N LEU A 389 12.90 -23.89 -18.10
CA LEU A 389 13.75 -24.08 -16.93
C LEU A 389 14.27 -25.50 -16.79
N THR A 390 13.49 -26.52 -17.15
CA THR A 390 13.98 -27.90 -17.11
C THR A 390 15.14 -28.17 -18.09
N GLU A 391 15.32 -27.32 -19.11
CA GLU A 391 16.47 -27.37 -20.01
C GLU A 391 17.68 -26.58 -19.47
N VAL A 392 17.45 -25.53 -18.67
CA VAL A 392 18.49 -24.61 -18.16
C VAL A 392 19.04 -25.01 -16.77
N VAL A 393 18.23 -25.64 -15.91
CA VAL A 393 18.56 -25.97 -14.49
C VAL A 393 19.54 -27.15 -14.34
N SER A 394 20.19 -27.60 -15.43
CA SER A 394 21.36 -28.49 -15.33
C SER A 394 22.63 -27.78 -14.80
N CYS A 395 22.58 -26.47 -14.59
CA CYS A 395 23.69 -25.68 -14.08
C CYS A 395 23.73 -25.69 -12.54
N GLU A 396 24.79 -26.29 -12.00
CA GLU A 396 25.23 -26.17 -10.62
C GLU A 396 25.19 -24.69 -10.19
N TYR A 397 24.42 -24.29 -9.17
CA TYR A 397 24.66 -23.18 -8.22
C TYR A 397 23.35 -22.67 -7.58
N GLY A 398 23.09 -23.08 -6.33
CA GLY A 398 22.62 -22.21 -5.23
C GLY A 398 21.19 -21.65 -5.22
N ASN A 399 20.40 -22.16 -4.27
CA ASN A 399 19.20 -21.57 -3.62
C ASN A 399 17.82 -21.73 -4.29
N PHE A 400 17.43 -22.96 -4.59
CA PHE A 400 16.04 -23.39 -4.43
C PHE A 400 15.97 -24.53 -3.41
N TYR A 401 16.30 -24.32 -2.12
CA TYR A 401 16.29 -25.46 -1.19
C TYR A 401 14.95 -26.21 -1.26
N PHE A 402 13.77 -25.57 -1.20
CA PHE A 402 12.50 -26.31 -1.30
C PHE A 402 12.09 -26.74 -2.72
N LEU A 403 12.36 -25.95 -3.77
CA LEU A 403 11.91 -26.29 -5.12
C LEU A 403 12.86 -27.28 -5.80
N ASP A 404 14.17 -27.21 -5.55
CA ASP A 404 15.12 -28.27 -5.90
C ASP A 404 14.86 -29.54 -5.09
N LEU A 405 14.42 -29.41 -3.83
CA LEU A 405 14.07 -30.58 -3.02
C LEU A 405 12.80 -31.29 -3.52
N VAL A 406 11.81 -30.54 -4.01
CA VAL A 406 10.50 -31.07 -4.44
C VAL A 406 10.46 -31.33 -5.96
N CYS A 407 11.25 -30.59 -6.75
CA CYS A 407 11.38 -30.70 -8.20
C CYS A 407 12.86 -30.77 -8.65
N PRO A 408 13.70 -31.71 -8.15
CA PRO A 408 15.14 -31.75 -8.49
C PRO A 408 15.43 -32.09 -9.96
N ASP A 409 14.41 -32.43 -10.73
CA ASP A 409 14.55 -33.00 -12.07
C ASP A 409 13.30 -32.77 -12.92
N ARG A 410 13.44 -33.05 -14.22
CA ARG A 410 12.39 -32.86 -15.23
C ARG A 410 11.11 -33.66 -14.96
N GLU A 411 11.20 -34.88 -14.44
CA GLU A 411 10.00 -35.69 -14.16
C GLU A 411 9.26 -35.15 -12.93
N SER A 412 9.97 -34.71 -11.89
CA SER A 412 9.36 -34.07 -10.73
C SER A 412 8.66 -32.76 -11.10
N ALA A 413 9.27 -31.95 -11.97
CA ALA A 413 8.65 -30.73 -12.51
C ALA A 413 7.41 -31.05 -13.38
N LYS A 414 7.43 -32.14 -14.15
CA LYS A 414 6.28 -32.61 -14.93
C LYS A 414 5.13 -33.05 -14.04
N VAL A 415 5.41 -33.78 -12.95
CA VAL A 415 4.41 -34.12 -11.93
C VAL A 415 3.86 -32.85 -11.31
N PHE A 416 4.71 -31.91 -10.92
CA PHE A 416 4.30 -30.61 -10.38
C PHE A 416 3.33 -29.85 -11.30
N ARG A 417 3.65 -29.78 -12.60
CA ARG A 417 2.80 -29.19 -13.64
C ARG A 417 1.44 -29.87 -13.75
N GLN A 418 1.40 -31.20 -13.69
CA GLN A 418 0.12 -31.94 -13.69
C GLN A 418 -0.73 -31.59 -12.46
N LEU A 419 -0.10 -31.41 -11.30
CA LEU A 419 -0.76 -31.09 -10.04
C LEU A 419 -1.38 -29.69 -10.07
N MET A 420 -0.64 -28.69 -10.56
CA MET A 420 -1.14 -27.32 -10.70
C MET A 420 -2.33 -27.24 -11.66
N ASN A 421 -2.24 -27.94 -12.80
CA ASN A 421 -3.33 -27.96 -13.79
C ASN A 421 -4.60 -28.62 -13.25
N LYS A 422 -4.46 -29.71 -12.50
CA LYS A 422 -5.62 -30.49 -11.99
C LYS A 422 -6.32 -29.82 -10.82
N THR A 423 -5.56 -29.16 -9.96
CA THR A 423 -6.10 -28.60 -8.71
C THR A 423 -6.56 -27.16 -8.87
N GLY A 424 -6.01 -26.41 -9.84
CA GLY A 424 -6.15 -24.95 -9.89
C GLY A 424 -5.61 -24.26 -8.64
N ALA A 425 -4.89 -24.99 -7.77
CA ALA A 425 -4.35 -24.46 -6.54
C ALA A 425 -3.18 -23.53 -6.83
N ARG A 426 -3.01 -22.50 -6.01
CA ARG A 426 -1.83 -21.62 -6.12
C ARG A 426 -0.58 -22.36 -5.65
N PHE A 427 0.57 -21.97 -6.18
CA PHE A 427 1.87 -22.55 -5.86
C PHE A 427 2.11 -22.64 -4.33
N GLN A 428 1.78 -21.59 -3.59
CA GLN A 428 1.92 -21.55 -2.12
C GLN A 428 0.96 -22.50 -1.40
N ASP A 429 -0.28 -22.63 -1.87
CA ASP A 429 -1.28 -23.54 -1.27
C ASP A 429 -0.85 -25.00 -1.46
N PHE A 430 -0.31 -25.32 -2.64
CA PHE A 430 0.33 -26.61 -2.91
C PHE A 430 1.53 -26.86 -2.03
N LEU A 431 2.46 -25.90 -1.96
CA LEU A 431 3.65 -26.05 -1.16
C LEU A 431 3.29 -26.25 0.30
N GLN A 432 2.33 -25.50 0.84
CA GLN A 432 1.92 -25.65 2.24
C GLN A 432 1.36 -27.05 2.50
N PHE A 433 0.51 -27.56 1.61
CA PHE A 433 0.00 -28.93 1.68
C PHE A 433 1.13 -29.98 1.56
N TYR A 434 2.02 -29.83 0.58
CA TYR A 434 3.11 -30.77 0.34
C TYR A 434 4.12 -30.79 1.48
N ILE A 435 4.43 -29.61 2.02
CA ILE A 435 5.31 -29.42 3.17
C ILE A 435 4.68 -30.07 4.41
N ASP A 436 3.42 -29.78 4.72
CA ASP A 436 2.76 -30.35 5.89
C ASP A 436 2.60 -31.88 5.79
N SER A 437 2.48 -32.42 4.57
CA SER A 437 2.37 -33.88 4.34
C SER A 437 3.69 -34.63 4.26
N SER A 438 4.77 -33.98 3.84
CA SER A 438 6.09 -34.62 3.64
C SER A 438 7.06 -34.36 4.78
N PHE A 439 6.99 -33.20 5.44
CA PHE A 439 7.79 -32.91 6.62
C PHE A 439 7.05 -33.22 7.92
N GLY A 440 5.71 -33.13 7.96
CA GLY A 440 5.00 -33.11 9.24
C GLY A 440 5.37 -31.89 10.09
N LYS A 441 4.38 -31.25 10.70
CA LYS A 441 4.65 -30.28 11.77
C LYS A 441 4.58 -31.02 13.09
N ASP A 442 5.64 -30.93 13.89
CA ASP A 442 5.54 -31.33 15.29
C ASP A 442 4.56 -30.41 16.04
N ASN A 443 4.26 -30.75 17.29
CA ASN A 443 3.37 -29.96 18.14
C ASN A 443 3.87 -28.51 18.41
N LEU A 444 5.09 -28.15 17.95
CA LEU A 444 5.69 -26.82 18.05
C LEU A 444 5.70 -26.09 16.69
N GLY A 445 5.18 -26.70 15.63
CA GLY A 445 5.09 -26.12 14.29
C GLY A 445 6.40 -26.14 13.50
N VAL A 446 7.41 -26.91 13.96
CA VAL A 446 8.68 -27.08 13.25
C VAL A 446 8.55 -28.23 12.26
N LEU A 447 9.03 -28.01 11.03
CA LEU A 447 9.06 -29.02 9.97
C LEU A 447 10.11 -30.09 10.30
N GLN A 448 9.73 -31.37 10.34
CA GLN A 448 10.64 -32.47 10.67
C GLN A 448 10.62 -33.61 9.63
N GLY A 449 11.48 -33.56 8.62
CA GLY A 449 11.57 -34.66 7.65
C GLY A 449 12.59 -34.46 6.56
N THR A 450 12.71 -35.46 5.68
CA THR A 450 13.45 -35.34 4.43
C THR A 450 12.45 -35.14 3.31
N THR A 451 12.73 -34.17 2.44
CA THR A 451 11.90 -33.86 1.28
C THR A 451 12.05 -34.96 0.25
N ILE A 452 10.91 -35.53 -0.15
CA ILE A 452 10.85 -36.49 -1.25
C ILE A 452 10.64 -35.69 -2.55
N PRO A 453 11.40 -35.95 -3.62
CA PRO A 453 11.12 -35.40 -4.95
C PRO A 453 9.72 -35.78 -5.45
N LEU A 454 9.03 -34.91 -6.19
CA LEU A 454 7.65 -35.18 -6.64
C LEU A 454 7.53 -36.38 -7.56
N ARG A 455 8.56 -36.69 -8.37
CA ARG A 455 8.57 -37.93 -9.17
C ARG A 455 8.51 -39.18 -8.30
N GLU A 456 9.04 -39.09 -7.07
CA GLU A 456 9.09 -40.19 -6.11
C GLU A 456 7.80 -40.23 -5.28
N GLU A 457 7.05 -39.12 -5.25
CA GLU A 457 5.72 -39.05 -4.64
C GLU A 457 4.62 -39.47 -5.63
N VAL A 458 4.80 -40.68 -6.17
CA VAL A 458 3.98 -41.30 -7.23
C VAL A 458 2.49 -41.43 -6.91
N HIS A 459 2.10 -41.22 -5.65
CA HIS A 459 0.71 -41.36 -5.18
C HIS A 459 -0.06 -40.04 -5.15
N LEU A 460 0.60 -38.90 -5.30
CA LEU A 460 -0.03 -37.58 -5.19
C LEU A 460 -0.99 -37.26 -6.35
N VAL A 461 -0.59 -37.56 -7.58
CA VAL A 461 -1.47 -37.39 -8.75
C VAL A 461 -2.69 -38.31 -8.67
N PRO A 462 -2.55 -39.62 -8.41
CA PRO A 462 -3.70 -40.50 -8.17
C PRO A 462 -4.62 -40.04 -7.04
N TYR A 463 -4.06 -39.52 -5.94
CA TYR A 463 -4.83 -38.99 -4.82
C TYR A 463 -5.73 -37.82 -5.24
N LEU A 464 -5.21 -36.90 -6.04
CA LEU A 464 -5.98 -35.76 -6.54
C LEU A 464 -6.98 -36.14 -7.61
N ASP A 465 -6.63 -37.10 -8.48
CA ASP A 465 -7.57 -37.67 -9.46
C ASP A 465 -8.76 -38.36 -8.79
N ALA A 466 -8.55 -38.89 -7.58
CA ALA A 466 -9.61 -39.45 -6.74
C ALA A 466 -10.55 -38.37 -6.15
N LYS A 467 -10.28 -37.07 -6.40
CA LYS A 467 -11.01 -35.89 -5.90
C LYS A 467 -11.19 -35.89 -4.38
N LEU A 468 -10.19 -36.39 -3.67
CA LEU A 468 -10.19 -36.42 -2.21
C LEU A 468 -9.91 -35.01 -1.64
N PRO A 469 -10.54 -34.61 -0.51
CA PRO A 469 -10.29 -33.35 0.17
C PRO A 469 -8.82 -33.15 0.47
N TRP A 470 -8.33 -31.92 0.35
CA TRP A 470 -6.90 -31.65 0.43
C TRP A 470 -6.40 -31.58 1.88
N THR A 471 -6.26 -32.75 2.52
CA THR A 471 -5.79 -32.86 3.91
C THR A 471 -4.52 -33.71 3.99
N PRO A 472 -3.48 -33.28 4.73
CA PRO A 472 -2.25 -34.06 4.89
C PRO A 472 -2.48 -35.48 5.43
N ARG A 473 -3.47 -35.63 6.33
CA ARG A 473 -3.81 -36.92 6.94
C ARG A 473 -4.41 -37.91 5.94
N LEU A 474 -5.36 -37.50 5.09
CA LEU A 474 -5.88 -38.37 4.02
C LEU A 474 -4.79 -38.79 3.05
N PHE A 475 -3.91 -37.86 2.68
CA PHE A 475 -2.84 -38.20 1.78
C PHE A 475 -1.86 -39.20 2.40
N HIS A 476 -1.51 -39.02 3.68
CA HIS A 476 -0.69 -39.99 4.41
C HIS A 476 -1.34 -41.37 4.52
N GLU A 477 -2.64 -41.42 4.80
CA GLU A 477 -3.41 -42.66 4.84
C GLU A 477 -3.45 -43.35 3.48
N PHE A 478 -3.68 -42.59 2.40
CA PHE A 478 -3.64 -43.08 1.02
C PHE A 478 -2.30 -43.75 0.71
N LYS A 479 -1.18 -43.11 1.07
CA LYS A 479 0.16 -43.69 0.92
C LYS A 479 0.35 -44.97 1.74
N THR A 480 -0.11 -44.96 2.99
CA THR A 480 0.04 -46.09 3.92
C THR A 480 -0.72 -47.32 3.43
N ARG A 481 -1.96 -47.14 2.94
CA ARG A 481 -2.78 -48.23 2.38
C ARG A 481 -2.12 -48.83 1.13
N ILE A 482 -1.56 -48.01 0.25
CA ILE A 482 -0.81 -48.50 -0.91
C ILE A 482 0.46 -49.26 -0.49
N ALA A 483 1.22 -48.71 0.47
CA ALA A 483 2.42 -49.35 1.01
C ALA A 483 2.14 -50.71 1.69
N SER A 484 0.91 -50.95 2.14
CA SER A 484 0.45 -52.24 2.69
C SER A 484 0.17 -53.32 1.63
N GLY A 485 0.32 -52.99 0.35
CA GLY A 485 0.17 -53.91 -0.79
C GLY A 485 -1.16 -53.77 -1.54
N GLN A 486 -1.99 -52.77 -1.22
CA GLN A 486 -3.23 -52.49 -1.97
C GLN A 486 -2.91 -51.74 -3.27
N SER A 487 -3.72 -51.95 -4.32
CA SER A 487 -3.54 -51.22 -5.59
C SER A 487 -3.96 -49.75 -5.44
N VAL A 488 -3.30 -48.84 -6.16
CA VAL A 488 -3.60 -47.40 -6.12
C VAL A 488 -5.06 -47.12 -6.48
N GLN A 489 -5.60 -47.85 -7.47
CA GLN A 489 -6.99 -47.71 -7.92
C GLN A 489 -7.98 -48.22 -6.86
N ASP A 490 -7.66 -49.32 -6.18
CA ASP A 490 -8.52 -49.84 -5.11
C ASP A 490 -8.51 -48.90 -3.91
N VAL A 491 -7.35 -48.41 -3.49
CA VAL A 491 -7.21 -47.42 -2.40
C VAL A 491 -7.96 -46.13 -2.75
N ALA A 492 -7.77 -45.59 -3.95
CA ALA A 492 -8.50 -44.42 -4.41
C ALA A 492 -10.00 -44.63 -4.39
N ARG A 493 -10.49 -45.74 -4.95
CA ARG A 493 -11.92 -46.04 -4.96
C ARG A 493 -12.49 -46.23 -3.55
N GLU A 494 -11.78 -46.94 -2.68
CA GLU A 494 -12.21 -47.17 -1.29
C GLU A 494 -12.21 -45.88 -0.47
N MET A 495 -11.13 -45.09 -0.54
CA MET A 495 -11.05 -43.81 0.16
C MET A 495 -12.02 -42.79 -0.41
N THR A 496 -12.21 -42.71 -1.73
CA THR A 496 -13.24 -41.84 -2.32
C THR A 496 -14.62 -42.26 -1.84
N LYS A 497 -14.90 -43.57 -1.75
CA LYS A 497 -16.18 -44.06 -1.22
C LYS A 497 -16.34 -43.72 0.27
N GLU A 498 -15.28 -43.85 1.07
CA GLU A 498 -15.26 -43.51 2.50
C GLU A 498 -15.45 -42.00 2.72
N VAL A 499 -14.71 -41.18 1.98
CA VAL A 499 -14.85 -39.72 2.01
C VAL A 499 -16.21 -39.28 1.48
N GLN A 500 -16.72 -39.86 0.40
CA GLN A 500 -18.07 -39.56 -0.09
C GLN A 500 -19.13 -39.95 0.92
N HIS A 501 -18.92 -41.04 1.67
CA HIS A 501 -19.78 -41.41 2.78
C HIS A 501 -19.74 -40.34 3.89
N GLN A 502 -18.55 -39.87 4.29
CA GLN A 502 -18.41 -38.79 5.27
C GLN A 502 -18.96 -37.45 4.77
N ILE A 503 -18.77 -37.10 3.49
CA ILE A 503 -19.39 -35.92 2.87
C ILE A 503 -20.91 -36.03 2.96
N LYS A 504 -21.46 -37.21 2.67
CA LYS A 504 -22.88 -37.48 2.78
C LYS A 504 -23.37 -37.37 4.23
N GLU A 505 -22.66 -37.93 5.20
CA GLU A 505 -23.00 -37.77 6.63
C GLU A 505 -23.02 -36.29 7.03
N ILE A 506 -22.02 -35.53 6.58
CA ILE A 506 -21.96 -34.08 6.83
C ILE A 506 -23.14 -33.38 6.15
N HIS A 507 -23.50 -33.73 4.91
CA HIS A 507 -24.69 -33.20 4.22
C HIS A 507 -25.99 -33.55 4.94
N ASP A 508 -26.11 -34.75 5.48
CA ASP A 508 -27.30 -35.18 6.23
C ASP A 508 -27.33 -34.52 7.64
N GLY A 509 -26.19 -33.94 8.04
CA GLY A 509 -25.97 -33.17 9.26
C GLY A 509 -25.56 -34.01 10.45
N ASP A 510 -25.13 -35.25 10.22
CA ASP A 510 -24.77 -36.21 11.24
C ASP A 510 -23.48 -35.76 11.95
N TYR A 511 -23.54 -35.70 13.29
CA TYR A 511 -22.43 -35.28 14.14
C TYR A 511 -21.85 -36.48 14.90
N PRO A 512 -20.54 -36.74 14.83
CA PRO A 512 -19.92 -37.77 15.66
C PRO A 512 -20.01 -37.39 17.14
N GLU A 513 -20.48 -38.31 18.00
CA GLU A 513 -20.64 -38.05 19.45
C GLU A 513 -19.34 -37.60 20.13
N GLU A 514 -18.19 -38.06 19.63
CA GLU A 514 -16.84 -37.77 20.17
C GLU A 514 -16.30 -36.39 19.77
N GLY A 515 -16.99 -35.65 18.91
CA GLY A 515 -16.53 -34.38 18.35
C GLY A 515 -15.76 -34.51 17.05
N LEU A 516 -15.30 -33.38 16.49
CA LEU A 516 -14.53 -33.36 15.26
C LEU A 516 -13.04 -33.41 15.56
N ASP A 517 -12.34 -34.42 15.06
CA ASP A 517 -10.89 -34.39 15.03
C ASP A 517 -10.38 -33.44 13.92
N SER A 518 -9.06 -33.21 13.87
CA SER A 518 -8.46 -32.33 12.87
C SER A 518 -8.70 -32.76 11.42
N TYR A 519 -8.95 -34.06 11.20
CA TYR A 519 -9.23 -34.65 9.90
C TYR A 519 -10.66 -34.35 9.47
N GLN A 520 -11.63 -34.64 10.33
CA GLN A 520 -13.03 -34.35 10.09
C GLN A 520 -13.27 -32.84 9.92
N LEU A 521 -12.63 -32.00 10.75
CA LEU A 521 -12.66 -30.55 10.59
C LEU A 521 -12.10 -30.09 9.23
N GLY A 522 -11.06 -30.78 8.74
CA GLY A 522 -10.51 -30.59 7.40
C GLY A 522 -11.56 -30.84 6.31
N ILE A 523 -12.31 -31.94 6.40
CA ILE A 523 -13.40 -32.27 5.48
C ILE A 523 -14.55 -31.26 5.59
N VAL A 524 -14.94 -30.88 6.80
CA VAL A 524 -15.98 -29.84 7.00
C VAL A 524 -15.57 -28.54 6.34
N SER A 525 -14.31 -28.11 6.50
CA SER A 525 -13.81 -26.89 5.83
C SER A 525 -13.68 -27.02 4.31
N HIS A 526 -13.67 -28.25 3.78
CA HIS A 526 -13.71 -28.50 2.34
C HIS A 526 -15.15 -28.42 1.81
N ILE A 527 -16.11 -29.00 2.54
CA ILE A 527 -17.54 -28.95 2.21
C ILE A 527 -18.09 -27.53 2.42
N PHE A 528 -17.68 -26.85 3.47
CA PHE A 528 -18.00 -25.46 3.76
C PHE A 528 -16.71 -24.63 3.67
N PRO A 529 -16.28 -24.22 2.46
CA PRO A 529 -15.12 -23.36 2.31
C PRO A 529 -15.29 -22.10 3.16
N PRO A 530 -14.35 -21.78 4.07
CA PRO A 530 -14.46 -20.58 4.89
C PRO A 530 -14.44 -19.33 4.03
N ALA A 531 -15.26 -18.32 4.38
CA ALA A 531 -15.09 -16.99 3.84
C ALA A 531 -13.70 -16.43 4.22
N LEU A 532 -13.23 -15.44 3.45
CA LEU A 532 -11.92 -14.82 3.65
C LEU A 532 -11.77 -14.30 5.08
N GLY A 533 -10.80 -14.85 5.81
CA GLY A 533 -10.48 -14.45 7.19
C GLY A 533 -11.10 -15.31 8.28
N VAL A 534 -11.84 -16.37 7.92
CA VAL A 534 -12.36 -17.34 8.88
C VAL A 534 -11.41 -18.53 9.02
N SER A 535 -11.05 -18.84 10.26
CA SER A 535 -10.15 -19.94 10.62
C SER A 535 -10.90 -21.26 10.83
N ARG A 536 -10.20 -22.40 10.71
CA ARG A 536 -10.75 -23.71 11.09
C ARG A 536 -11.07 -23.80 12.58
N GLN A 537 -10.38 -23.04 13.44
CA GLN A 537 -10.68 -23.00 14.88
C GLN A 537 -12.05 -22.36 15.16
N GLU A 538 -12.42 -21.32 14.40
CA GLU A 538 -13.78 -20.73 14.49
C GLU A 538 -14.85 -21.73 14.07
N TYR A 539 -14.58 -22.59 13.08
CA TYR A 539 -15.48 -23.68 12.68
C TYR A 539 -15.66 -24.69 13.82
N ASP A 540 -14.56 -25.20 14.36
CA ASP A 540 -14.59 -26.18 15.45
C ASP A 540 -15.33 -25.62 16.67
N TRP A 541 -14.98 -24.41 17.10
CA TRP A 541 -15.63 -23.71 18.20
C TRP A 541 -17.15 -23.57 18.00
N LEU A 542 -17.58 -23.14 16.80
CA LEU A 542 -18.99 -22.91 16.50
C LEU A 542 -19.78 -24.22 16.51
N ILE A 543 -19.22 -25.29 15.92
CA ILE A 543 -19.83 -26.61 15.89
C ILE A 543 -19.92 -27.19 17.30
N GLN A 544 -18.85 -27.13 18.10
CA GLN A 544 -18.83 -27.66 19.46
C GLN A 544 -19.86 -26.97 20.36
N ARG A 545 -20.01 -25.64 20.26
CA ARG A 545 -20.87 -24.85 21.14
C ARG A 545 -22.36 -24.97 20.81
N ARG A 546 -22.72 -25.14 19.54
CA ARG A 546 -24.12 -25.16 19.11
C ARG A 546 -24.75 -26.55 19.27
N LYS A 547 -26.04 -26.56 19.60
CA LYS A 547 -26.86 -27.78 19.61
C LYS A 547 -27.45 -28.02 18.22
N ASP A 548 -27.70 -29.28 17.90
CA ASP A 548 -28.57 -29.63 16.78
C ASP A 548 -29.98 -29.14 17.09
N ARG A 549 -30.58 -28.45 16.11
CA ARG A 549 -31.93 -27.89 16.22
C ARG A 549 -32.73 -28.16 14.97
N GLN A 550 -32.47 -29.27 14.28
CA GLN A 550 -33.21 -29.62 13.06
C GLN A 550 -34.72 -29.77 13.32
N ASP A 551 -35.12 -30.12 14.55
CA ASP A 551 -36.53 -30.17 14.96
C ASP A 551 -37.24 -28.81 14.96
N ASP A 552 -36.50 -27.70 14.97
CA ASP A 552 -37.09 -26.36 14.79
C ASP A 552 -37.50 -26.11 13.32
N VAL A 553 -36.94 -26.86 12.35
CA VAL A 553 -37.23 -26.68 10.92
C VAL A 553 -38.64 -27.21 10.63
N PRO A 554 -39.56 -26.40 10.06
CA PRO A 554 -40.90 -26.83 9.70
C PRO A 554 -40.92 -28.12 8.88
N VAL A 555 -41.75 -29.07 9.30
CA VAL A 555 -41.87 -30.38 8.63
C VAL A 555 -42.43 -30.26 7.22
N GLU A 556 -43.21 -29.20 6.95
CA GLU A 556 -43.77 -28.85 5.66
C GLU A 556 -42.69 -28.55 4.62
N TRP A 557 -41.50 -28.13 5.05
CA TRP A 557 -40.37 -27.89 4.15
C TRP A 557 -39.64 -29.17 3.71
N ASN A 558 -39.94 -30.32 4.31
CA ASN A 558 -39.30 -31.60 3.93
C ASN A 558 -39.53 -31.96 2.46
N VAL A 559 -40.66 -31.57 1.86
CA VAL A 559 -40.96 -31.81 0.44
C VAL A 559 -40.09 -30.98 -0.52
N HIS A 560 -39.38 -29.98 0.01
CA HIS A 560 -38.49 -29.08 -0.74
C HIS A 560 -37.01 -29.33 -0.45
N GLN A 561 -36.67 -30.28 0.42
CA GLN A 561 -35.28 -30.65 0.71
C GLN A 561 -34.64 -31.29 -0.52
N GLY A 562 -33.40 -30.89 -0.81
CA GLY A 562 -32.63 -31.47 -1.92
C GLY A 562 -33.09 -31.02 -3.31
N LYS A 563 -33.90 -29.95 -3.42
CA LYS A 563 -34.34 -29.46 -4.73
C LYS A 563 -33.15 -28.93 -5.52
N GLU A 564 -32.99 -29.38 -6.75
CA GLU A 564 -31.91 -28.98 -7.65
C GLU A 564 -32.35 -27.91 -8.66
N VAL A 565 -31.43 -27.00 -8.97
CA VAL A 565 -31.55 -26.00 -10.05
C VAL A 565 -30.25 -25.99 -10.83
N THR A 566 -30.32 -25.93 -12.16
CA THR A 566 -29.15 -25.99 -13.03
C THR A 566 -28.99 -24.66 -13.79
N PHE A 567 -27.76 -24.17 -13.87
CA PHE A 567 -27.39 -22.91 -14.51
C PHE A 567 -26.36 -23.16 -15.61
N PRO A 568 -26.48 -22.50 -16.78
CA PRO A 568 -25.38 -22.49 -17.73
C PRO A 568 -24.18 -21.75 -17.14
N LEU A 569 -22.99 -22.30 -17.33
CA LEU A 569 -21.75 -21.62 -17.00
C LEU A 569 -21.49 -20.47 -17.98
N GLY A 570 -20.85 -19.41 -17.49
CA GLY A 570 -20.46 -18.26 -18.28
C GLY A 570 -19.20 -17.59 -17.73
N LYS A 571 -18.90 -16.41 -18.27
CA LYS A 571 -17.75 -15.61 -17.86
C LYS A 571 -18.12 -14.13 -17.83
N TRP A 572 -17.32 -13.37 -17.11
CA TRP A 572 -17.46 -11.92 -17.10
C TRP A 572 -16.57 -11.28 -18.15
N GLU A 573 -17.16 -10.44 -18.99
CA GLU A 573 -16.44 -9.69 -20.02
C GLU A 573 -16.61 -8.20 -19.77
N LEU A 574 -15.62 -7.40 -20.19
CA LEU A 574 -15.79 -5.96 -20.21
C LEU A 574 -16.88 -5.59 -21.21
N THR A 575 -17.77 -4.69 -20.81
CA THR A 575 -18.78 -4.16 -21.73
C THR A 575 -18.08 -3.53 -22.92
N SER A 576 -18.55 -3.82 -24.14
CA SER A 576 -17.95 -3.35 -25.39
C SER A 576 -17.64 -1.85 -25.36
N GLY A 577 -16.39 -1.49 -25.66
CA GLY A 577 -15.91 -0.10 -25.68
C GLY A 577 -15.57 0.49 -24.29
N LYS A 578 -15.53 -0.32 -23.24
CA LYS A 578 -15.02 0.07 -21.92
C LYS A 578 -13.64 -0.53 -21.68
N GLU A 579 -12.76 0.25 -21.06
CA GLU A 579 -11.46 -0.19 -20.57
C GLU A 579 -11.50 -0.30 -19.04
N PHE A 580 -10.70 -1.21 -18.49
CA PHE A 580 -10.54 -1.38 -17.05
C PHE A 580 -9.40 -0.51 -16.54
N ASP A 581 -9.71 0.43 -15.64
CA ASP A 581 -8.74 1.32 -15.03
C ASP A 581 -8.23 0.73 -13.70
N THR A 582 -6.92 0.47 -13.65
CA THR A 582 -6.27 -0.08 -12.44
C THR A 582 -5.91 1.00 -11.42
N THR A 583 -5.98 2.28 -11.79
CA THR A 583 -5.54 3.41 -10.95
C THR A 583 -6.16 3.42 -9.55
N PRO A 584 -7.49 3.21 -9.37
CA PRO A 584 -8.11 3.20 -8.04
C PRO A 584 -7.52 2.14 -7.10
N TRP A 585 -6.88 1.11 -7.64
CA TRP A 585 -6.39 -0.05 -6.91
C TRP A 585 -4.92 0.06 -6.50
N ASN A 586 -4.16 0.95 -7.13
CA ASN A 586 -2.70 1.06 -6.97
C ASN A 586 -2.27 1.17 -5.50
N ARG A 587 -2.97 1.98 -4.70
CA ARG A 587 -2.66 2.16 -3.27
C ARG A 587 -2.82 0.85 -2.49
N LEU A 588 -3.84 0.07 -2.80
CA LEU A 588 -4.05 -1.23 -2.16
C LEU A 588 -3.05 -2.26 -2.67
N SER A 589 -2.81 -2.34 -3.98
CA SER A 589 -1.83 -3.24 -4.59
C SER A 589 -0.43 -3.04 -4.00
N GLU A 590 -0.02 -1.78 -3.83
CA GLU A 590 1.26 -1.42 -3.19
C GLU A 590 1.33 -1.92 -1.74
N VAL A 591 0.25 -1.73 -0.96
CA VAL A 591 0.17 -2.23 0.42
C VAL A 591 0.24 -3.76 0.46
N VAL A 592 -0.48 -4.43 -0.44
CA VAL A 592 -0.49 -5.89 -0.52
C VAL A 592 0.89 -6.42 -0.87
N GLY A 593 1.57 -5.85 -1.87
CA GLY A 593 2.95 -6.21 -2.22
C GLY A 593 3.92 -6.03 -1.05
N LEU A 594 3.84 -4.88 -0.35
CA LEU A 594 4.66 -4.59 0.83
C LEU A 594 4.47 -5.61 1.98
N VAL A 595 3.23 -6.03 2.23
CA VAL A 595 2.92 -6.98 3.31
C VAL A 595 3.22 -8.43 2.89
N ASN A 596 2.90 -8.81 1.65
CA ASN A 596 3.16 -10.16 1.13
C ASN A 596 4.65 -10.49 1.09
N GLY A 597 5.51 -9.49 0.89
CA GLY A 597 6.97 -9.61 0.92
C GLY A 597 7.57 -9.75 2.33
N LYS A 598 6.75 -9.79 3.39
CA LYS A 598 7.21 -9.90 4.78
C LYS A 598 6.62 -11.11 5.51
N LYS A 599 7.35 -11.62 6.49
CA LYS A 599 6.91 -12.69 7.39
C LYS A 599 6.05 -12.13 8.51
N ILE A 600 4.82 -12.61 8.65
CA ILE A 600 3.91 -12.20 9.71
C ILE A 600 4.22 -12.98 11.00
N ILE A 601 4.49 -12.27 12.10
CA ILE A 601 4.80 -12.85 13.41
C ILE A 601 3.64 -12.56 14.37
N THR A 602 2.90 -13.59 14.76
CA THR A 602 1.69 -13.48 15.61
C THR A 602 1.97 -13.55 17.12
N ARG A 603 3.21 -13.90 17.51
CA ARG A 603 3.66 -13.92 18.91
C ARG A 603 4.21 -12.56 19.33
N GLU A 604 4.15 -12.26 20.63
CA GLU A 604 4.82 -11.08 21.18
C GLU A 604 6.34 -11.13 20.93
N LYS A 605 6.88 -10.04 20.40
CA LYS A 605 8.31 -9.82 20.16
C LYS A 605 8.56 -8.33 20.31
N GLU A 606 9.64 -7.94 20.99
CA GLU A 606 9.91 -6.52 21.24
C GLU A 606 10.25 -5.74 19.94
N LYS A 607 10.90 -6.39 18.98
CA LYS A 607 11.36 -5.77 17.73
C LYS A 607 11.20 -6.70 16.54
N ALA A 608 10.71 -6.14 15.43
CA ALA A 608 10.65 -6.80 14.14
C ALA A 608 12.04 -6.82 13.50
N GLU A 609 12.39 -7.92 12.83
CA GLU A 609 13.48 -7.92 11.84
C GLU A 609 13.01 -7.21 10.55
N SER A 610 13.94 -6.88 9.63
CA SER A 610 13.64 -6.06 8.45
C SER A 610 12.60 -6.70 7.52
N ASP A 611 12.59 -8.03 7.45
CA ASP A 611 11.70 -8.89 6.67
C ASP A 611 10.46 -9.34 7.46
N GLU A 612 10.29 -8.90 8.71
CA GLU A 612 9.16 -9.27 9.56
C GLU A 612 8.12 -8.15 9.70
N LEU A 613 6.87 -8.55 9.94
CA LEU A 613 5.80 -7.69 10.46
C LEU A 613 5.24 -8.32 11.73
N LEU A 614 5.39 -7.61 12.84
CA LEU A 614 4.79 -8.04 14.11
C LEU A 614 3.28 -7.79 14.08
N MET A 615 2.53 -8.78 14.53
CA MET A 615 1.09 -8.71 14.68
C MET A 615 0.64 -9.50 15.92
N GLY A 616 1.39 -9.36 17.00
CA GLY A 616 1.04 -9.90 18.31
C GLY A 616 -0.08 -9.10 19.00
N PRO A 617 -0.63 -9.61 20.12
CA PRO A 617 -1.72 -8.97 20.86
C PRO A 617 -1.53 -7.47 21.14
N SER A 618 -0.35 -7.06 21.59
CA SER A 618 -0.01 -5.66 21.87
C SER A 618 -0.05 -4.78 20.62
N VAL A 619 0.38 -5.31 19.47
CA VAL A 619 0.32 -4.62 18.17
C VAL A 619 -1.13 -4.50 17.71
N VAL A 620 -1.97 -5.51 17.89
CA VAL A 620 -3.40 -5.45 17.52
C VAL A 620 -4.13 -4.33 18.29
N VAL A 621 -3.81 -4.14 19.56
CA VAL A 621 -4.31 -3.00 20.37
C VAL A 621 -3.88 -1.66 19.75
N GLU A 622 -2.62 -1.54 19.35
CA GLU A 622 -2.11 -0.31 18.71
C GLU A 622 -2.72 -0.10 17.31
N VAL A 623 -2.98 -1.16 16.55
CA VAL A 623 -3.76 -1.09 15.30
C VAL A 623 -5.14 -0.52 15.60
N GLY A 624 -5.84 -1.03 16.62
CA GLY A 624 -7.13 -0.49 17.04
C GLY A 624 -7.09 0.99 17.40
N ARG A 625 -6.05 1.41 18.14
CA ARG A 625 -5.83 2.82 18.49
C ARG A 625 -5.63 3.69 17.25
N LYS A 626 -4.79 3.28 16.30
CA LYS A 626 -4.55 4.00 15.04
C LYS A 626 -5.79 4.06 14.15
N MET A 627 -6.60 3.01 14.14
CA MET A 627 -7.88 2.98 13.43
C MET A 627 -8.86 4.03 13.99
N VAL A 628 -8.89 4.23 15.31
CA VAL A 628 -9.68 5.31 15.93
C VAL A 628 -9.13 6.69 15.57
N ASP A 629 -7.80 6.86 15.50
CA ASP A 629 -7.17 8.15 15.15
C ASP A 629 -7.56 8.64 13.75
N LEU A 630 -7.83 7.72 12.81
CA LEU A 630 -8.35 8.06 11.48
C LEU A 630 -9.70 8.79 11.50
N LEU A 631 -10.49 8.63 12.56
CA LEU A 631 -11.76 9.35 12.66
C LEU A 631 -11.53 10.86 12.83
N ALA A 632 -10.47 11.24 13.57
CA ALA A 632 -10.13 12.63 13.85
C ALA A 632 -9.35 13.28 12.70
N GLU A 633 -8.39 12.56 12.10
CA GLU A 633 -7.54 13.06 11.02
C GLU A 633 -7.24 11.92 10.03
N SER A 634 -7.64 12.09 8.76
CA SER A 634 -7.39 11.12 7.69
C SER A 634 -6.56 11.75 6.58
N GLY A 635 -5.26 11.43 6.52
CA GLY A 635 -4.37 11.78 5.42
C GLY A 635 -3.98 10.55 4.58
N PRO A 636 -3.38 10.76 3.38
CA PRO A 636 -2.94 9.66 2.52
C PRO A 636 -1.96 8.69 3.20
N ALA A 637 -1.06 9.21 4.04
CA ALA A 637 -0.10 8.39 4.78
C ALA A 637 -0.77 7.54 5.86
N GLN A 638 -1.65 8.12 6.67
CA GLN A 638 -2.36 7.43 7.75
C GLN A 638 -3.32 6.36 7.19
N THR A 639 -4.04 6.68 6.11
CA THR A 639 -4.95 5.72 5.46
C THR A 639 -4.19 4.56 4.82
N LYS A 640 -3.03 4.82 4.21
CA LYS A 640 -2.13 3.77 3.69
C LYS A 640 -1.54 2.91 4.81
N GLU A 641 -1.13 3.50 5.92
CA GLU A 641 -0.67 2.75 7.09
C GLU A 641 -1.78 1.87 7.68
N ALA A 642 -3.01 2.39 7.75
CA ALA A 642 -4.17 1.63 8.22
C ALA A 642 -4.50 0.46 7.27
N LEU A 643 -4.45 0.64 5.95
CA LEU A 643 -4.56 -0.46 4.99
C LEU A 643 -3.49 -1.52 5.24
N ARG A 644 -2.23 -1.11 5.42
CA ARG A 644 -1.11 -2.02 5.69
C ARG A 644 -1.34 -2.82 6.97
N ASN A 645 -1.70 -2.16 8.05
CA ASN A 645 -1.94 -2.81 9.33
C ASN A 645 -3.16 -3.73 9.28
N GLY A 646 -4.25 -3.30 8.62
CA GLY A 646 -5.44 -4.11 8.40
C GLY A 646 -5.14 -5.37 7.59
N TYR A 647 -4.40 -5.25 6.48
CA TYR A 647 -4.05 -6.40 5.65
C TYR A 647 -3.08 -7.36 6.35
N ALA A 648 -2.07 -6.83 7.05
CA ALA A 648 -1.18 -7.67 7.85
C ALA A 648 -1.91 -8.39 8.99
N PHE A 649 -2.88 -7.74 9.65
CA PHE A 649 -3.71 -8.38 10.68
C PHE A 649 -4.66 -9.43 10.11
N TYR A 650 -5.22 -9.18 8.93
CA TYR A 650 -5.98 -10.19 8.18
C TYR A 650 -5.14 -11.46 7.92
N LEU A 651 -3.91 -11.33 7.43
CA LEU A 651 -3.02 -12.48 7.23
C LEU A 651 -2.63 -13.17 8.55
N ALA A 652 -2.40 -12.40 9.62
CA ALA A 652 -2.11 -12.94 10.95
C ALA A 652 -3.23 -13.84 11.49
N ARG A 653 -4.48 -13.61 11.08
CA ARG A 653 -5.66 -14.42 11.40
C ARG A 653 -5.85 -15.62 10.47
N GLY A 654 -4.90 -15.90 9.58
CA GLY A 654 -4.99 -16.97 8.59
C GLY A 654 -5.76 -16.59 7.33
N GLY A 655 -5.97 -15.28 7.09
CA GLY A 655 -6.52 -14.78 5.84
C GLY A 655 -5.67 -15.18 4.64
N ALA A 656 -6.32 -15.49 3.51
CA ALA A 656 -5.65 -15.84 2.27
C ALA A 656 -4.99 -14.61 1.64
N LYS A 657 -3.73 -14.72 1.19
CA LYS A 657 -3.03 -13.63 0.49
C LYS A 657 -3.81 -13.18 -0.75
N LEU A 658 -3.91 -11.87 -0.91
CA LEU A 658 -4.34 -11.19 -2.13
C LEU A 658 -3.16 -11.11 -3.12
N PRO A 659 -3.41 -11.09 -4.44
CA PRO A 659 -2.37 -10.81 -5.43
C PRO A 659 -1.80 -9.40 -5.22
N ASP A 660 -0.55 -9.17 -5.59
CA ASP A 660 0.13 -7.87 -5.41
C ASP A 660 -0.16 -6.85 -6.53
N PHE A 661 -0.83 -7.28 -7.61
CA PHE A 661 -1.38 -6.41 -8.64
C PHE A 661 -2.76 -6.89 -9.13
N ILE A 662 -3.44 -6.02 -9.89
CA ILE A 662 -4.73 -6.31 -10.50
C ILE A 662 -4.58 -6.26 -12.01
N SER A 663 -4.88 -7.37 -12.68
CA SER A 663 -4.84 -7.47 -14.14
C SER A 663 -6.22 -7.65 -14.77
N GLY A 664 -7.22 -8.07 -13.99
CA GLY A 664 -8.59 -8.19 -14.46
C GLY A 664 -9.61 -8.19 -13.34
N ARG A 665 -10.83 -8.61 -13.71
CA ARG A 665 -11.98 -8.60 -12.79
C ARG A 665 -11.76 -9.49 -11.59
N GLU A 666 -11.15 -10.66 -11.75
CA GLU A 666 -11.05 -11.63 -10.65
C GLU A 666 -10.22 -11.08 -9.49
N GLU A 667 -9.08 -10.46 -9.78
CA GLU A 667 -8.25 -9.81 -8.77
C GLU A 667 -8.98 -8.60 -8.16
N ALA A 668 -9.66 -7.80 -9.00
CA ALA A 668 -10.44 -6.64 -8.57
C ALA A 668 -11.56 -7.03 -7.59
N VAL A 669 -12.29 -8.10 -7.90
CA VAL A 669 -13.32 -8.68 -7.04
C VAL A 669 -12.73 -9.07 -5.67
N ARG A 670 -11.62 -9.81 -5.64
CA ARG A 670 -10.98 -10.23 -4.38
C ARG A 670 -10.53 -9.04 -3.52
N PHE A 671 -9.96 -8.02 -4.16
CA PHE A 671 -9.56 -6.79 -3.49
C PHE A 671 -10.77 -6.05 -2.91
N PHE A 672 -11.82 -5.91 -3.72
CA PHE A 672 -13.04 -5.21 -3.32
C PHE A 672 -13.75 -5.90 -2.17
N GLU A 673 -13.82 -7.24 -2.20
CA GLU A 673 -14.36 -8.08 -1.14
C GLU A 673 -13.57 -7.93 0.15
N TRP A 674 -12.25 -8.05 0.07
CA TRP A 674 -11.40 -7.86 1.25
C TRP A 674 -11.61 -6.46 1.85
N LEU A 675 -11.73 -5.41 1.03
CA LEU A 675 -11.97 -4.05 1.49
C LEU A 675 -13.33 -3.86 2.16
N LYS A 676 -14.40 -4.46 1.63
CA LYS A 676 -15.76 -4.28 2.15
C LYS A 676 -16.08 -5.20 3.33
N ASP A 677 -15.69 -6.47 3.23
CA ASP A 677 -16.03 -7.50 4.21
C ASP A 677 -14.89 -7.64 5.23
N SER A 678 -13.73 -8.16 4.80
CA SER A 678 -12.67 -8.58 5.71
C SER A 678 -12.02 -7.42 6.47
N LEU A 679 -11.77 -6.28 5.81
CA LEU A 679 -11.14 -5.12 6.44
C LEU A 679 -12.06 -4.56 7.53
N ARG A 680 -13.37 -4.55 7.31
CA ARG A 680 -14.34 -4.12 8.33
C ARG A 680 -14.29 -5.02 9.56
N ASP A 681 -14.26 -6.33 9.37
CA ASP A 681 -14.18 -7.30 10.46
C ASP A 681 -12.84 -7.19 11.21
N VAL A 682 -11.73 -7.01 10.49
CA VAL A 682 -10.40 -6.78 11.04
C VAL A 682 -10.36 -5.50 11.87
N VAL A 683 -10.93 -4.41 11.36
CA VAL A 683 -11.05 -3.15 12.09
C VAL A 683 -11.90 -3.36 13.34
N SER A 684 -13.05 -4.03 13.24
CA SER A 684 -13.92 -4.31 14.38
C SER A 684 -13.19 -5.07 15.50
N VAL A 685 -12.45 -6.13 15.16
CA VAL A 685 -11.67 -6.90 16.15
C VAL A 685 -10.53 -6.07 16.74
N ALA A 686 -9.83 -5.26 15.94
CA ALA A 686 -8.80 -4.37 16.45
C ALA A 686 -9.37 -3.32 17.41
N LEU A 687 -10.54 -2.75 17.10
CA LEU A 687 -11.24 -1.81 17.98
C LEU A 687 -11.66 -2.48 19.30
N GLN A 688 -12.19 -3.71 19.26
CA GLN A 688 -12.52 -4.47 20.46
C GLN A 688 -11.28 -4.75 21.33
N ALA A 689 -10.15 -5.09 20.71
CA ALA A 689 -8.89 -5.29 21.43
C ALA A 689 -8.44 -3.98 22.12
N TYR A 690 -8.54 -2.84 21.42
CA TYR A 690 -8.24 -1.54 22.01
C TYR A 690 -9.20 -1.17 23.14
N GLU A 691 -10.50 -1.34 22.96
CA GLU A 691 -11.52 -1.09 23.99
C GLU A 691 -11.29 -1.97 25.23
N ALA A 692 -10.92 -3.24 25.06
CA ALA A 692 -10.62 -4.14 26.17
C ALA A 692 -9.35 -3.74 26.92
N ALA A 693 -8.32 -3.27 26.21
CA ALA A 693 -7.04 -2.89 26.79
C ALA A 693 -7.06 -1.51 27.48
N ASP A 694 -7.78 -0.54 26.91
CA ASP A 694 -7.92 0.83 27.43
C ASP A 694 -9.33 1.39 27.18
N PRO A 695 -10.34 0.97 27.98
CA PRO A 695 -11.72 1.38 27.78
C PRO A 695 -11.92 2.90 27.85
N LYS A 696 -11.18 3.58 28.74
CA LYS A 696 -11.31 5.03 28.93
C LYS A 696 -10.75 5.80 27.74
N GLY A 697 -9.53 5.48 27.32
CA GLY A 697 -8.90 6.12 26.16
C GLY A 697 -9.67 5.86 24.87
N TYR A 698 -10.24 4.66 24.70
CA TYR A 698 -11.14 4.36 23.59
C TYR A 698 -12.37 5.28 23.59
N GLN A 699 -13.13 5.34 24.69
CA GLN A 699 -14.35 6.14 24.79
C GLN A 699 -14.09 7.64 24.62
N GLU A 700 -12.99 8.16 25.17
CA GLU A 700 -12.60 9.57 25.02
C GLU A 700 -12.29 9.92 23.56
N LYS A 701 -11.49 9.09 22.86
CA LYS A 701 -11.15 9.33 21.45
C LYS A 701 -12.36 9.22 20.53
N ILE A 702 -13.24 8.22 20.74
CA ILE A 702 -14.49 8.08 19.97
C ILE A 702 -15.39 9.30 20.20
N ALA A 703 -15.56 9.76 21.44
CA ALA A 703 -16.36 10.94 21.74
C ALA A 703 -15.78 12.21 21.07
N GLN A 704 -14.45 12.36 21.07
CA GLN A 704 -13.78 13.47 20.40
C GLN A 704 -13.96 13.42 18.87
N ALA A 705 -13.85 12.24 18.28
CA ALA A 705 -14.03 12.01 16.86
C ALA A 705 -15.47 12.30 16.38
N ILE A 706 -16.48 11.77 17.07
CA ILE A 706 -17.89 11.97 16.74
C ILE A 706 -18.27 13.46 16.82
N ARG A 707 -17.72 14.20 17.81
CA ARG A 707 -17.91 15.66 17.91
C ARG A 707 -17.38 16.43 16.70
N ARG A 708 -16.39 15.90 15.97
CA ARG A 708 -15.77 16.57 14.81
C ARG A 708 -16.45 16.27 13.46
N ASP A 709 -17.15 15.13 13.32
CA ASP A 709 -17.67 14.66 12.02
C ASP A 709 -19.01 15.32 11.61
N ILE A 710 -19.74 15.99 12.51
CA ILE A 710 -20.90 16.81 12.11
C ILE A 710 -20.39 18.12 11.51
N SER A 711 -20.16 18.11 10.20
CA SER A 711 -19.71 19.31 9.49
C SER A 711 -20.68 20.48 9.75
N PRO A 712 -20.20 21.74 9.82
CA PRO A 712 -21.07 22.91 9.95
C PRO A 712 -22.19 22.96 8.91
N ARG A 713 -21.92 22.44 7.70
CA ARG A 713 -22.89 22.31 6.61
C ARG A 713 -23.98 21.27 6.92
N THR A 714 -23.60 20.10 7.43
CA THR A 714 -24.54 19.05 7.86
C THR A 714 -25.40 19.54 9.00
N LYS A 715 -24.78 20.18 10.00
CA LYS A 715 -25.47 20.79 11.15
C LYS A 715 -26.53 21.81 10.69
N LYS A 716 -26.16 22.70 9.78
CA LYS A 716 -27.09 23.68 9.19
C LYS A 716 -28.24 23.04 8.41
N MET A 717 -27.97 21.96 7.67
CA MET A 717 -29.00 21.20 6.96
C MET A 717 -29.99 20.54 7.92
N ILE A 718 -29.51 20.00 9.03
CA ILE A 718 -30.33 19.39 10.08
C ILE A 718 -31.18 20.47 10.76
N ALA A 719 -30.55 21.58 11.17
CA ALA A 719 -31.24 22.70 11.78
C ALA A 719 -32.35 23.25 10.88
N ARG A 720 -32.11 23.35 9.57
CA ARG A 720 -33.14 23.70 8.57
C ARG A 720 -34.26 22.67 8.50
N SER A 721 -33.94 21.39 8.54
CA SER A 721 -34.94 20.31 8.48
C SER A 721 -35.84 20.32 9.73
N ILE A 722 -35.25 20.45 10.91
CA ILE A 722 -35.96 20.59 12.19
C ILE A 722 -36.79 21.88 12.20
N ALA A 723 -36.26 23.01 11.73
CA ALA A 723 -37.00 24.26 11.59
C ALA A 723 -38.23 24.10 10.69
N GLY A 724 -38.07 23.37 9.56
CA GLY A 724 -39.15 23.05 8.64
C GLY A 724 -40.24 22.19 9.28
N ILE A 725 -39.86 21.21 10.11
CA ILE A 725 -40.81 20.36 10.85
C ILE A 725 -41.55 21.19 11.90
N LEU A 726 -40.85 22.01 12.68
CA LEU A 726 -41.44 22.84 13.73
C LEU A 726 -42.46 23.84 13.19
N ARG A 727 -42.16 24.45 12.03
CA ARG A 727 -43.04 25.42 11.34
C ARG A 727 -44.18 24.78 10.54
N ASN A 728 -44.27 23.45 10.50
CA ASN A 728 -45.31 22.78 9.75
C ASN A 728 -46.61 22.69 10.57
N ASP A 729 -47.55 23.58 10.30
CA ASP A 729 -48.86 23.63 10.99
C ASP A 729 -49.77 22.43 10.71
N ARG A 730 -49.42 21.58 9.71
CA ARG A 730 -50.19 20.36 9.40
C ARG A 730 -49.76 19.15 10.22
N MET A 731 -48.64 19.24 10.94
CA MET A 731 -48.16 18.19 11.82
C MET A 731 -48.55 18.52 13.25
N ASP A 732 -49.12 17.54 13.96
CA ASP A 732 -49.32 17.67 15.39
C ASP A 732 -47.98 17.54 16.15
N GLU A 733 -47.99 17.91 17.43
CA GLU A 733 -46.79 17.92 18.28
C GLU A 733 -46.13 16.53 18.39
N ARG A 734 -46.93 15.46 18.38
CA ARG A 734 -46.42 14.09 18.47
C ARG A 734 -45.69 13.70 17.18
N GLN A 735 -46.26 14.02 16.02
CA GLN A 735 -45.64 13.79 14.72
C GLN A 735 -44.35 14.58 14.54
N LYS A 736 -44.30 15.82 15.04
CA LYS A 736 -43.09 16.64 15.04
C LYS A 736 -42.01 16.01 15.91
N SER A 737 -42.36 15.58 17.14
CA SER A 737 -41.44 14.88 18.04
C SER A 737 -40.88 13.60 17.41
N GLU A 738 -41.75 12.73 16.87
CA GLU A 738 -41.34 11.47 16.26
C GLU A 738 -40.36 11.69 15.08
N ARG A 739 -40.62 12.69 14.22
CA ARG A 739 -39.74 13.03 13.09
C ARG A 739 -38.42 13.66 13.51
N ILE A 740 -38.42 14.56 14.47
CA ILE A 740 -37.20 15.22 14.96
C ILE A 740 -36.31 14.19 15.67
N ASN A 741 -36.89 13.30 16.48
CA ASN A 741 -36.17 12.19 17.09
C ASN A 741 -35.68 11.15 16.07
N ALA A 742 -36.38 10.96 14.94
CA ALA A 742 -35.89 10.12 13.85
C ALA A 742 -34.64 10.74 13.19
N ILE A 743 -34.66 12.03 12.86
CA ILE A 743 -33.51 12.74 12.28
C ILE A 743 -32.28 12.62 13.20
N ALA A 744 -32.46 12.76 14.51
CA ALA A 744 -31.36 12.61 15.46
C ALA A 744 -30.85 11.16 15.60
N ARG A 745 -31.76 10.17 15.56
CA ARG A 745 -31.39 8.74 15.57
C ARG A 745 -30.62 8.34 14.32
N ASP A 746 -30.99 8.87 13.16
CA ASP A 746 -30.29 8.63 11.88
C ASP A 746 -28.86 9.18 11.91
N LEU A 747 -28.60 10.18 12.75
CA LEU A 747 -27.27 10.74 13.01
C LEU A 747 -26.50 10.01 14.12
N GLY A 748 -27.09 8.97 14.71
CA GLY A 748 -26.48 8.17 15.78
C GLY A 748 -26.47 8.83 17.15
N VAL A 749 -27.28 9.88 17.37
CA VAL A 749 -27.29 10.64 18.62
C VAL A 749 -28.29 9.98 19.58
N LYS A 750 -27.77 9.34 20.65
CA LYS A 750 -28.60 8.89 21.78
C LYS A 750 -28.72 10.03 22.78
N PHE A 751 -29.93 10.59 22.88
CA PHE A 751 -30.27 11.63 23.85
C PHE A 751 -31.22 11.03 24.89
N GLU A 752 -30.89 11.14 26.18
CA GLU A 752 -31.78 10.75 27.27
C GLU A 752 -32.83 11.86 27.45
N GLY A 753 -33.87 11.83 26.63
CA GLY A 753 -34.96 12.78 26.63
C GLY A 753 -35.62 12.91 25.26
N ASP A 754 -36.65 13.73 25.17
CA ASP A 754 -37.21 14.12 23.87
C ASP A 754 -36.42 15.31 23.32
N ILE A 755 -35.76 15.12 22.17
CA ILE A 755 -35.02 16.20 21.49
C ILE A 755 -35.96 17.33 21.10
N TYR A 756 -37.20 16.99 20.78
CA TYR A 756 -38.26 17.96 20.52
C TYR A 756 -38.46 18.93 21.69
N ASP A 757 -38.59 18.38 22.90
CA ASP A 757 -38.82 19.16 24.10
C ASP A 757 -37.62 20.05 24.42
N HIS A 758 -36.40 19.54 24.20
CA HIS A 758 -35.18 20.32 24.40
C HIS A 758 -35.08 21.48 23.41
N VAL A 759 -35.32 21.23 22.12
CA VAL A 759 -35.31 22.29 21.10
C VAL A 759 -36.42 23.31 21.36
N LEU A 760 -37.62 22.86 21.75
CA LEU A 760 -38.71 23.76 22.14
C LEU A 760 -38.39 24.58 23.38
N GLN A 761 -37.70 23.99 24.37
CA GLN A 761 -37.26 24.69 25.56
C GLN A 761 -36.26 25.80 25.21
N THR A 762 -35.24 25.49 24.40
CA THR A 762 -34.29 26.49 23.91
C THR A 762 -35.00 27.63 23.17
N ILE A 763 -35.96 27.30 22.30
CA ILE A 763 -36.75 28.29 21.56
C ILE A 763 -37.55 29.18 22.53
N LYS A 764 -38.24 28.59 23.52
CA LYS A 764 -39.04 29.35 24.51
C LYS A 764 -38.18 30.28 25.37
N GLU A 765 -36.94 29.91 25.66
CA GLU A 765 -36.01 30.71 26.47
C GLU A 765 -35.40 31.89 25.68
N GLU A 766 -35.24 31.75 24.36
CA GLU A 766 -34.52 32.73 23.53
C GLU A 766 -35.42 33.63 22.64
N GLY A 767 -36.70 33.30 22.42
CA GLY A 767 -37.64 34.21 21.75
C GLY A 767 -38.84 33.55 21.04
N THR A 768 -39.81 34.35 20.57
CA THR A 768 -41.03 33.84 19.92
C THR A 768 -40.86 33.39 18.46
N GLU A 769 -39.71 33.66 17.83
CA GLU A 769 -39.47 33.31 16.43
C GLU A 769 -38.45 32.18 16.30
N ILE A 770 -38.84 31.09 15.63
CA ILE A 770 -37.98 29.92 15.42
C ILE A 770 -36.93 30.26 14.36
N THR A 771 -35.65 30.34 14.73
CA THR A 771 -34.54 30.55 13.77
C THR A 771 -33.68 29.29 13.59
N GLU A 772 -33.03 29.14 12.42
CA GLU A 772 -32.09 28.04 12.17
C GLU A 772 -30.94 28.07 13.19
N LYS A 773 -30.48 29.26 13.61
CA LYS A 773 -29.37 29.44 14.54
C LYS A 773 -29.68 28.92 15.95
N MET A 774 -30.87 29.19 16.49
CA MET A 774 -31.27 28.70 17.81
C MET A 774 -31.31 27.16 17.84
N ILE A 775 -31.73 26.54 16.73
CA ILE A 775 -31.73 25.08 16.60
C ILE A 775 -30.29 24.56 16.48
N GLU A 776 -29.42 25.24 15.73
CA GLU A 776 -27.98 24.90 15.70
C GLU A 776 -27.36 24.96 17.10
N ASP A 777 -27.66 25.99 17.89
CA ASP A 777 -27.12 26.16 19.24
C ASP A 777 -27.69 25.08 20.20
N SER A 778 -28.98 24.75 20.11
CA SER A 778 -29.60 23.64 20.85
C SER A 778 -28.97 22.28 20.49
N LEU A 779 -28.71 22.04 19.20
CA LEU A 779 -28.03 20.83 18.73
C LEU A 779 -26.60 20.73 19.27
N ASP A 780 -25.87 21.85 19.43
CA ASP A 780 -24.54 21.81 20.08
C ASP A 780 -24.63 21.34 21.53
N VAL A 781 -25.62 21.80 22.28
CA VAL A 781 -25.84 21.36 23.67
C VAL A 781 -26.18 19.88 23.72
N ILE A 782 -27.06 19.41 22.83
CA ILE A 782 -27.46 18.00 22.70
C ILE A 782 -26.24 17.13 22.34
N PHE A 783 -25.42 17.55 21.37
CA PHE A 783 -24.23 16.80 20.94
C PHE A 783 -23.09 16.83 21.96
N VAL A 784 -23.01 17.88 22.77
CA VAL A 784 -22.06 17.94 23.90
C VAL A 784 -22.54 17.06 25.06
N GLY A 785 -23.85 17.03 25.32
CA GLY A 785 -24.51 16.31 26.42
C GLY A 785 -24.77 14.82 26.19
N ALA A 786 -24.82 14.37 24.93
CA ALA A 786 -24.86 12.96 24.55
C ALA A 786 -23.52 12.28 24.91
N LYS A 787 -23.34 11.97 26.20
CA LYS A 787 -22.23 11.16 26.71
C LYS A 787 -22.27 9.80 26.03
N GLY A 788 -21.32 9.56 25.12
CA GLY A 788 -20.65 8.28 24.85
C GLY A 788 -21.45 6.98 25.03
N THR A 789 -22.72 6.93 24.63
CA THR A 789 -23.55 5.73 24.80
C THR A 789 -23.44 4.89 23.54
N THR A 790 -22.41 4.04 23.56
CA THR A 790 -22.27 2.84 22.72
C THR A 790 -22.63 3.08 21.25
N SER A 791 -21.74 3.77 20.55
CA SER A 791 -21.61 3.53 19.11
C SER A 791 -21.24 2.05 18.97
N GLU A 792 -22.19 1.24 18.51
CA GLU A 792 -21.94 -0.16 18.15
C GLU A 792 -20.65 -0.19 17.32
N THR A 793 -19.62 -0.90 17.80
CA THR A 793 -18.28 -0.96 17.17
C THR A 793 -18.36 -1.22 15.66
N GLY A 794 -19.43 -1.89 15.21
CA GLY A 794 -19.80 -2.05 13.80
C GLY A 794 -20.01 -0.78 12.99
N LYS A 795 -20.62 0.28 13.55
CA LYS A 795 -20.79 1.56 12.86
C LYS A 795 -19.47 2.31 12.74
N ILE A 796 -18.66 2.31 13.80
CA ILE A 796 -17.33 2.93 13.78
C ILE A 796 -16.44 2.23 12.74
N SER A 797 -16.42 0.89 12.71
CA SER A 797 -15.62 0.14 11.74
C SER A 797 -15.97 0.52 10.29
N SER A 798 -17.26 0.68 9.96
CA SER A 798 -17.70 1.11 8.63
C SER A 798 -17.22 2.54 8.29
N ILE A 799 -17.28 3.47 9.25
CA ILE A 799 -16.80 4.85 9.05
C ILE A 799 -15.29 4.85 8.80
N ILE A 800 -14.53 4.08 9.59
CA ILE A 800 -13.08 3.95 9.42
C ILE A 800 -12.75 3.37 8.05
N VAL A 801 -13.40 2.27 7.63
CA VAL A 801 -13.19 1.69 6.29
C VAL A 801 -13.50 2.71 5.20
N THR A 802 -14.58 3.48 5.35
CA THR A 802 -14.93 4.54 4.41
C THR A 802 -13.85 5.63 4.35
N LYS A 803 -13.29 6.06 5.49
CA LYS A 803 -12.19 7.04 5.54
C LYS A 803 -10.90 6.48 4.96
N ILE A 804 -10.61 5.20 5.19
CA ILE A 804 -9.47 4.49 4.62
C ILE A 804 -9.55 4.53 3.08
N LEU A 805 -10.70 4.15 2.53
CA LEU A 805 -10.91 4.06 1.09
C LEU A 805 -11.02 5.42 0.42
N GLY A 806 -11.70 6.38 1.04
CA GLY A 806 -11.88 7.72 0.48
C GLY A 806 -12.53 7.68 -0.91
N ALA A 807 -11.99 8.46 -1.85
CA ALA A 807 -12.48 8.54 -3.21
C ALA A 807 -12.30 7.23 -4.01
N ASP A 808 -11.33 6.39 -3.62
CA ASP A 808 -11.01 5.15 -4.34
C ASP A 808 -12.18 4.17 -4.29
N ALA A 809 -12.96 4.11 -3.19
CA ALA A 809 -14.12 3.23 -3.09
C ALA A 809 -15.12 3.42 -4.24
N SER A 810 -15.49 4.67 -4.52
CA SER A 810 -16.45 4.98 -5.58
C SER A 810 -15.85 4.73 -6.97
N ALA A 811 -14.54 4.96 -7.13
CA ALA A 811 -13.86 4.68 -8.39
C ALA A 811 -13.76 3.16 -8.65
N MET A 812 -13.35 2.37 -7.66
CA MET A 812 -13.34 0.90 -7.72
C MET A 812 -14.72 0.34 -8.05
N GLU A 813 -15.78 0.84 -7.42
CA GLU A 813 -17.15 0.40 -7.70
C GLU A 813 -17.58 0.68 -9.15
N LYS A 814 -17.21 1.86 -9.68
CA LYS A 814 -17.44 2.18 -11.11
C LYS A 814 -16.69 1.23 -12.02
N GLU A 815 -15.44 0.87 -11.69
CA GLU A 815 -14.69 -0.12 -12.47
C GLU A 815 -15.35 -1.50 -12.45
N MET A 816 -15.85 -1.93 -11.29
CA MET A 816 -16.61 -3.18 -11.16
C MET A 816 -17.90 -3.19 -12.00
N SER A 817 -18.55 -2.03 -12.16
CA SER A 817 -19.79 -1.89 -12.95
C SER A 817 -19.60 -2.00 -14.47
N LYS A 818 -18.36 -1.96 -14.97
CA LYS A 818 -18.06 -2.06 -16.42
C LYS A 818 -18.18 -3.48 -16.96
N TRP A 819 -18.25 -4.48 -16.08
CA TRP A 819 -18.26 -5.89 -16.44
C TRP A 819 -19.69 -6.41 -16.60
N SER A 820 -19.92 -7.22 -17.62
CA SER A 820 -21.17 -7.93 -17.87
C SER A 820 -20.94 -9.44 -17.92
N PHE A 821 -21.90 -10.20 -17.42
CA PHE A 821 -21.86 -11.65 -17.49
C PHE A 821 -22.36 -12.13 -18.86
N VAL A 822 -21.56 -12.96 -19.53
CA VAL A 822 -21.88 -13.58 -20.82
C VAL A 822 -22.04 -15.08 -20.58
N GLU A 823 -23.22 -15.59 -20.90
CA GLU A 823 -23.55 -17.02 -20.80
C GLU A 823 -22.92 -17.81 -21.97
N GLY A 824 -22.45 -19.02 -21.68
CA GLY A 824 -21.89 -19.94 -22.67
C GLY A 824 -20.38 -20.10 -22.56
N ALA A 825 -19.93 -20.88 -21.58
CA ALA A 825 -18.57 -21.41 -21.58
C ALA A 825 -18.33 -22.29 -22.83
N GLU A 826 -17.10 -22.31 -23.35
CA GLU A 826 -16.71 -23.22 -24.44
C GLU A 826 -16.93 -24.68 -23.99
N GLY A 827 -18.04 -25.29 -24.43
CA GLY A 827 -18.40 -26.66 -24.05
C GLY A 827 -19.82 -26.86 -23.51
N GLY A 828 -20.56 -25.78 -23.21
CA GLY A 828 -21.95 -25.90 -22.73
C GLY A 828 -22.08 -26.49 -21.33
N GLU A 829 -21.05 -26.35 -20.51
CA GLU A 829 -21.03 -26.82 -19.12
C GLU A 829 -22.10 -26.13 -18.28
N VAL A 830 -22.59 -26.86 -17.26
CA VAL A 830 -23.64 -26.40 -16.36
C VAL A 830 -23.25 -26.61 -14.91
N ARG A 831 -23.72 -25.73 -14.03
CA ARG A 831 -23.62 -25.87 -12.58
C ARG A 831 -24.98 -26.27 -12.01
N THR A 832 -25.05 -27.39 -11.31
CA THR A 832 -26.23 -27.79 -10.54
C THR A 832 -26.06 -27.40 -9.08
N LEU A 833 -27.06 -26.73 -8.52
CA LEU A 833 -27.14 -26.33 -7.13
C LEU A 833 -28.33 -27.00 -6.46
N ARG A 834 -28.09 -27.65 -5.33
CA ARG A 834 -29.07 -28.34 -4.48
C ARG A 834 -29.36 -27.52 -3.23
N PHE A 835 -30.61 -27.13 -3.03
CA PHE A 835 -31.05 -26.39 -1.85
C PHE A 835 -31.36 -27.34 -0.69
N GLN A 836 -30.85 -27.01 0.49
CA GLN A 836 -31.09 -27.77 1.72
C GLN A 836 -31.36 -26.84 2.90
N ILE A 837 -32.52 -27.00 3.55
CA ILE A 837 -32.91 -26.19 4.71
C ILE A 837 -32.49 -26.93 5.97
N THR A 838 -31.77 -26.26 6.86
CA THR A 838 -31.08 -26.95 7.95
C THR A 838 -30.85 -26.08 9.18
N LYS A 839 -30.92 -26.77 10.33
CA LYS A 839 -30.39 -26.38 11.64
C LYS A 839 -29.60 -27.52 12.29
N ARG A 840 -28.99 -28.35 11.44
CA ARG A 840 -28.10 -29.42 11.90
C ARG A 840 -26.86 -28.83 12.55
N LYS A 841 -26.35 -29.49 13.59
CA LYS A 841 -25.16 -29.03 14.31
C LYS A 841 -23.95 -28.85 13.38
N MET A 842 -23.74 -29.80 12.46
CA MET A 842 -22.64 -29.74 11.47
C MET A 842 -22.77 -28.57 10.48
N HIS A 843 -23.99 -28.11 10.23
CA HIS A 843 -24.27 -27.01 9.33
C HIS A 843 -24.26 -25.65 10.03
N ALA A 844 -23.95 -25.60 11.33
CA ALA A 844 -23.84 -24.35 12.08
C ALA A 844 -22.81 -23.38 11.48
N VAL A 845 -21.82 -23.89 10.73
CA VAL A 845 -20.78 -23.12 10.03
C VAL A 845 -21.23 -22.53 8.70
N ALA A 846 -22.42 -22.87 8.21
CA ALA A 846 -22.90 -22.41 6.90
C ALA A 846 -22.88 -20.87 6.78
N GLY A 847 -23.22 -20.15 7.85
CA GLY A 847 -23.12 -18.68 7.87
C GLY A 847 -21.69 -18.15 7.67
N LEU A 848 -20.67 -18.87 8.15
CA LEU A 848 -19.27 -18.52 7.96
C LEU A 848 -18.80 -18.77 6.52
N ASN A 849 -19.35 -19.79 5.84
CA ASN A 849 -19.15 -20.01 4.40
C ASN A 849 -19.86 -18.93 3.56
N MET A 850 -21.05 -18.49 3.98
CA MET A 850 -21.80 -17.42 3.33
C MET A 850 -21.17 -16.03 3.51
N GLY A 851 -20.21 -15.89 4.43
CA GLY A 851 -19.58 -14.61 4.77
C GLY A 851 -20.52 -13.67 5.53
N VAL A 852 -21.38 -14.22 6.38
CA VAL A 852 -22.37 -13.45 7.15
C VAL A 852 -21.83 -13.11 8.53
N CYS A 853 -21.80 -11.83 8.87
CA CYS A 853 -21.26 -11.34 10.14
C CYS A 853 -22.03 -11.81 11.38
N VAL A 854 -23.32 -12.18 11.25
CA VAL A 854 -24.15 -12.74 12.34
C VAL A 854 -24.03 -14.26 12.44
N ALA A 855 -23.14 -14.90 11.68
CA ALA A 855 -22.96 -16.35 11.70
C ALA A 855 -22.59 -16.91 13.08
N VAL A 856 -21.99 -16.09 13.95
CA VAL A 856 -21.61 -16.44 15.34
C VAL A 856 -22.69 -16.12 16.38
N ASP A 857 -23.84 -15.59 15.97
CA ASP A 857 -24.95 -15.23 16.85
C ASP A 857 -25.68 -16.48 17.38
N ASP A 858 -25.50 -16.78 18.67
CA ASP A 858 -26.21 -17.90 19.30
C ASP A 858 -27.68 -17.63 19.54
N GLN A 859 -28.07 -16.38 19.77
CA GLN A 859 -29.47 -16.05 20.03
C GLN A 859 -30.29 -16.25 18.76
N LEU A 860 -29.76 -15.80 17.61
CA LEU A 860 -30.34 -16.06 16.31
C LEU A 860 -30.40 -17.56 16.01
N TRP A 861 -29.30 -18.31 16.21
CA TRP A 861 -29.30 -19.76 16.01
C TRP A 861 -30.37 -20.48 16.86
N ASN A 862 -30.58 -20.01 18.09
CA ASN A 862 -31.55 -20.59 19.03
C ASN A 862 -33.00 -20.16 18.79
N LYS A 863 -33.26 -19.19 17.92
CA LYS A 863 -34.61 -18.75 17.56
C LYS A 863 -35.32 -19.83 16.74
N GLN A 864 -36.46 -20.34 17.20
CA GLN A 864 -37.15 -21.47 16.56
C GLN A 864 -37.53 -21.17 15.11
N GLU A 865 -37.92 -19.92 14.84
CA GLU A 865 -38.38 -19.45 13.54
C GLU A 865 -37.26 -19.25 12.51
N PHE A 866 -35.99 -19.34 12.94
CA PHE A 866 -34.82 -19.16 12.07
C PHE A 866 -34.31 -20.50 11.51
N SER A 867 -33.87 -20.52 10.25
CA SER A 867 -33.19 -21.66 9.62
C SER A 867 -32.23 -21.21 8.53
N ASN A 868 -31.16 -21.96 8.30
CA ASN A 868 -30.28 -21.74 7.14
C ASN A 868 -30.79 -22.52 5.94
N VAL A 869 -30.62 -21.96 4.74
CA VAL A 869 -30.72 -22.67 3.47
C VAL A 869 -29.34 -22.71 2.87
N VAL A 870 -28.77 -23.90 2.69
CA VAL A 870 -27.47 -24.12 2.06
C VAL A 870 -27.67 -24.52 0.61
N MET A 871 -26.87 -23.97 -0.30
CA MET A 871 -26.79 -24.40 -1.69
C MET A 871 -25.56 -25.28 -1.88
N PHE A 872 -25.74 -26.58 -2.07
CA PHE A 872 -24.64 -27.50 -2.38
C PHE A 872 -24.44 -27.62 -3.89
N GLY A 873 -23.19 -27.56 -4.35
CA GLY A 873 -22.85 -27.90 -5.72
C GLY A 873 -23.00 -29.40 -6.01
N ASP A 874 -22.86 -29.76 -7.28
CA ASP A 874 -22.78 -31.13 -7.78
C ASP A 874 -21.58 -31.91 -7.22
N ASP A 875 -20.54 -31.18 -6.80
CA ASP A 875 -19.37 -31.69 -6.07
C ASP A 875 -19.60 -31.87 -4.57
N GLY A 876 -20.78 -31.51 -4.06
CA GLY A 876 -21.12 -31.55 -2.64
C GLY A 876 -20.51 -30.42 -1.82
N VAL A 877 -19.91 -29.40 -2.46
CA VAL A 877 -19.36 -28.23 -1.75
C VAL A 877 -20.45 -27.16 -1.61
N ALA A 878 -20.58 -26.59 -0.42
CA ALA A 878 -21.48 -25.49 -0.12
C ALA A 878 -21.03 -24.21 -0.85
N ARG A 879 -21.98 -23.62 -1.56
CA ARG A 879 -21.82 -22.46 -2.42
C ARG A 879 -22.61 -21.26 -1.90
N GLY A 880 -22.68 -21.09 -0.59
CA GLY A 880 -23.47 -20.07 0.09
C GLY A 880 -24.93 -20.46 0.24
N GLY A 881 -25.83 -19.48 0.35
CA GLY A 881 -27.28 -19.75 0.45
C GLY A 881 -28.12 -18.60 1.01
N MET A 882 -29.13 -18.92 1.82
CA MET A 882 -30.07 -17.96 2.40
C MET A 882 -30.32 -18.19 3.88
N HIS A 883 -30.89 -17.19 4.54
CA HIS A 883 -31.51 -17.30 5.85
C HIS A 883 -33.02 -17.23 5.70
N PHE A 884 -33.72 -18.14 6.36
CA PHE A 884 -35.17 -18.12 6.49
C PHE A 884 -35.54 -17.74 7.92
N GLU A 885 -36.50 -16.84 8.05
CA GLU A 885 -37.09 -16.46 9.33
C GLU A 885 -38.60 -16.38 9.20
N ILE A 886 -39.34 -17.14 10.01
CA ILE A 886 -40.81 -17.11 10.03
C ILE A 886 -41.27 -15.95 10.92
N ILE A 887 -42.18 -15.13 10.42
CA ILE A 887 -42.75 -13.99 11.14
C ILE A 887 -44.25 -14.18 11.27
N HIS A 888 -44.75 -13.98 12.49
CA HIS A 888 -46.17 -13.96 12.81
C HIS A 888 -46.58 -12.52 13.14
N GLU A 889 -47.46 -11.93 12.33
CA GLU A 889 -47.94 -10.56 12.54
C GLU A 889 -49.41 -10.45 12.11
N ASP A 890 -50.25 -9.83 12.93
CA ASP A 890 -51.69 -9.62 12.68
C ASP A 890 -52.46 -10.91 12.31
N GLY A 891 -52.03 -12.05 12.86
CA GLY A 891 -52.62 -13.37 12.57
C GLY A 891 -52.19 -13.99 11.24
N GLU A 892 -51.31 -13.32 10.49
CA GLU A 892 -50.74 -13.78 9.23
C GLU A 892 -49.33 -14.33 9.45
N VAL A 893 -48.92 -15.23 8.56
CA VAL A 893 -47.56 -15.81 8.54
C VAL A 893 -46.80 -15.26 7.35
N TYR A 894 -45.53 -14.90 7.55
CA TYR A 894 -44.62 -14.43 6.51
C TYR A 894 -43.31 -15.21 6.55
N LEU A 895 -42.68 -15.41 5.39
CA LEU A 895 -41.31 -15.90 5.32
C LEU A 895 -40.36 -14.75 5.00
N SER A 896 -39.52 -14.37 5.94
CA SER A 896 -38.48 -13.36 5.74
C SER A 896 -37.17 -13.97 5.24
N LEU A 897 -36.44 -13.22 4.41
CA LEU A 897 -35.13 -13.54 3.86
C LEU A 897 -34.05 -12.56 4.37
N PRO A 898 -33.68 -12.55 5.67
CA PRO A 898 -32.67 -11.67 6.23
C PRO A 898 -31.22 -12.14 5.94
N GLY A 899 -30.99 -12.60 4.71
CA GLY A 899 -29.72 -13.12 4.24
C GLY A 899 -29.89 -13.89 2.93
N ILE A 900 -29.30 -13.38 1.85
CA ILE A 900 -29.24 -13.94 0.50
C ILE A 900 -27.77 -13.77 0.11
N ASN A 901 -26.98 -14.81 0.37
CA ASN A 901 -25.53 -14.75 0.35
C ASN A 901 -24.97 -15.96 -0.42
N PRO A 902 -25.15 -16.02 -1.75
CA PRO A 902 -24.43 -16.98 -2.58
C PRO A 902 -22.93 -16.74 -2.49
N SER A 903 -22.17 -17.82 -2.65
CA SER A 903 -20.71 -17.74 -2.74
C SER A 903 -20.28 -17.01 -4.00
N LEU A 904 -19.15 -16.33 -3.91
CA LEU A 904 -18.58 -15.56 -5.00
C LEU A 904 -18.06 -16.47 -6.11
N SER A 905 -17.62 -17.69 -5.79
CA SER A 905 -17.30 -18.69 -6.80
C SER A 905 -18.49 -18.97 -7.71
N VAL A 906 -19.70 -19.08 -7.14
CA VAL A 906 -20.90 -19.26 -7.95
C VAL A 906 -21.25 -17.99 -8.74
N LEU A 907 -21.17 -16.80 -8.14
CA LEU A 907 -21.42 -15.54 -8.87
C LEU A 907 -20.40 -15.25 -10.00
N ARG A 908 -19.24 -15.90 -10.00
CA ARG A 908 -18.26 -15.85 -11.11
C ARG A 908 -18.66 -16.75 -12.27
N GLU A 909 -19.34 -17.84 -11.96
CA GLU A 909 -19.62 -18.95 -12.87
C GLU A 909 -21.04 -18.90 -13.45
N VAL A 910 -21.99 -18.32 -12.72
CA VAL A 910 -23.42 -18.28 -13.10
C VAL A 910 -23.95 -16.86 -13.13
N ASN A 911 -25.00 -16.65 -13.92
CA ASN A 911 -25.70 -15.38 -13.98
C ASN A 911 -26.38 -15.08 -12.61
N GLY A 912 -25.92 -14.03 -11.93
CA GLY A 912 -26.40 -13.66 -10.60
C GLY A 912 -27.90 -13.35 -10.55
N GLU A 913 -28.47 -12.76 -11.60
CA GLU A 913 -29.90 -12.44 -11.67
C GLU A 913 -30.76 -13.71 -11.75
N LYS A 914 -30.36 -14.68 -12.59
CA LYS A 914 -31.03 -15.98 -12.65
C LYS A 914 -30.89 -16.76 -11.35
N LEU A 915 -29.73 -16.68 -10.70
CA LEU A 915 -29.51 -17.32 -9.39
C LEU A 915 -30.43 -16.74 -8.32
N VAL A 916 -30.48 -15.42 -8.18
CA VAL A 916 -31.39 -14.75 -7.23
C VAL A 916 -32.84 -15.11 -7.52
N GLN A 917 -33.25 -15.12 -8.79
CA GLN A 917 -34.61 -15.52 -9.15
C GLN A 917 -34.93 -16.96 -8.71
N ALA A 918 -34.02 -17.91 -8.93
CA ALA A 918 -34.19 -19.29 -8.49
C ALA A 918 -34.27 -19.41 -6.96
N MET A 919 -33.46 -18.64 -6.23
CA MET A 919 -33.49 -18.55 -4.77
C MET A 919 -34.84 -18.01 -4.26
N LEU A 920 -35.36 -16.95 -4.88
CA LEU A 920 -36.68 -16.39 -4.56
C LEU A 920 -37.82 -17.35 -4.89
N ASP A 921 -37.73 -18.08 -6.01
CA ASP A 921 -38.74 -19.07 -6.37
C ASP A 921 -38.73 -20.29 -5.43
N TYR A 922 -37.55 -20.66 -4.92
CA TYR A 922 -37.43 -21.65 -3.84
C TYR A 922 -38.07 -21.15 -2.54
N ALA A 923 -37.80 -19.90 -2.16
CA ALA A 923 -38.41 -19.27 -0.98
C ALA A 923 -39.94 -19.21 -1.08
N LYS A 924 -40.51 -18.82 -2.23
CA LYS A 924 -41.98 -18.82 -2.45
C LYS A 924 -42.60 -20.20 -2.23
N GLN A 925 -41.93 -21.26 -2.67
CA GLN A 925 -42.42 -22.64 -2.48
C GLN A 925 -42.43 -23.02 -1.00
N CYS A 926 -41.34 -22.72 -0.29
CA CYS A 926 -41.25 -22.95 1.14
C CYS A 926 -42.27 -22.11 1.92
N ALA A 927 -42.46 -20.85 1.54
CA ALA A 927 -43.46 -19.96 2.14
C ALA A 927 -44.89 -20.50 1.93
N LYS A 928 -45.21 -20.99 0.73
CA LYS A 928 -46.49 -21.65 0.43
C LYS A 928 -46.73 -22.88 1.30
N ALA A 929 -45.69 -23.69 1.54
CA ALA A 929 -45.78 -24.92 2.31
C ALA A 929 -46.18 -24.67 3.78
N ILE A 930 -45.73 -23.56 4.38
CA ILE A 930 -46.08 -23.15 5.76
C ILE A 930 -47.30 -22.23 5.82
N GLY A 931 -48.02 -22.04 4.71
CA GLY A 931 -49.19 -21.16 4.65
C GLY A 931 -48.86 -19.67 4.81
N ALA A 932 -47.63 -19.25 4.50
CA ALA A 932 -47.28 -17.85 4.53
C ALA A 932 -48.00 -17.06 3.43
N LYS A 933 -48.33 -15.81 3.72
CA LYS A 933 -49.00 -14.87 2.82
C LYS A 933 -48.08 -14.31 1.75
N SER A 934 -46.84 -13.98 2.13
CA SER A 934 -45.82 -13.46 1.23
C SER A 934 -44.41 -13.77 1.74
N VAL A 935 -43.44 -13.61 0.84
CA VAL A 935 -42.01 -13.60 1.18
C VAL A 935 -41.59 -12.14 1.37
N LEU A 936 -40.85 -11.87 2.44
CA LEU A 936 -40.36 -10.54 2.79
C LEU A 936 -38.83 -10.50 2.65
N ILE A 937 -38.31 -9.46 2.01
CA ILE A 937 -36.87 -9.17 1.98
C ILE A 937 -36.67 -7.85 2.73
N PRO A 938 -35.94 -7.80 3.85
CA PRO A 938 -35.68 -6.55 4.56
C PRO A 938 -35.20 -5.46 3.60
N SER A 939 -35.73 -4.25 3.71
CA SER A 939 -35.37 -3.16 2.79
C SER A 939 -33.95 -2.64 2.99
N ASN A 940 -33.36 -2.88 4.17
CA ASN A 940 -31.99 -2.53 4.45
C ASN A 940 -31.04 -3.52 3.75
N PRO A 941 -30.24 -3.07 2.77
CA PRO A 941 -29.34 -3.92 2.01
C PRO A 941 -28.36 -4.70 2.87
N THR A 942 -27.90 -4.11 3.97
CA THR A 942 -26.95 -4.74 4.90
C THR A 942 -27.51 -5.99 5.59
N ILE A 943 -28.85 -6.09 5.69
CA ILE A 943 -29.51 -7.23 6.35
C ILE A 943 -29.69 -8.37 5.34
N PHE A 944 -30.18 -8.09 4.13
CA PHE A 944 -30.46 -9.16 3.18
C PHE A 944 -29.24 -9.63 2.39
N SER A 945 -28.16 -8.84 2.23
CA SER A 945 -26.94 -9.33 1.58
C SER A 945 -25.73 -8.45 1.86
N ASN A 946 -24.53 -9.01 1.88
CA ASN A 946 -23.29 -8.21 1.76
C ASN A 946 -22.78 -8.12 0.30
N ARG A 947 -23.55 -8.60 -0.68
CA ARG A 947 -23.18 -8.59 -2.10
C ARG A 947 -23.87 -7.44 -2.82
N GLU A 948 -23.10 -6.46 -3.28
CA GLU A 948 -23.61 -5.30 -4.07
C GLU A 948 -24.36 -5.73 -5.33
N GLU A 949 -23.89 -6.79 -6.00
CA GLU A 949 -24.56 -7.35 -7.17
C GLU A 949 -26.02 -7.72 -6.84
N LEU A 950 -26.26 -8.29 -5.66
CA LEU A 950 -27.60 -8.66 -5.20
C LEU A 950 -28.43 -7.44 -4.83
N HIS A 951 -27.83 -6.40 -4.24
CA HIS A 951 -28.53 -5.13 -4.01
C HIS A 951 -29.04 -4.52 -5.32
N ALA A 952 -28.19 -4.52 -6.34
CA ALA A 952 -28.56 -4.03 -7.67
C ALA A 952 -29.65 -4.90 -8.32
N ILE A 953 -29.59 -6.23 -8.18
CA ILE A 953 -30.63 -7.13 -8.67
C ILE A 953 -31.98 -6.86 -7.98
N ILE A 954 -32.03 -6.89 -6.64
CA ILE A 954 -33.27 -6.67 -5.89
C ILE A 954 -33.89 -5.30 -6.19
N LYS A 955 -33.07 -4.24 -6.29
CA LYS A 955 -33.55 -2.91 -6.67
C LYS A 955 -34.15 -2.87 -8.08
N ARG A 956 -33.59 -3.62 -9.04
CA ARG A 956 -34.10 -3.71 -10.42
C ARG A 956 -35.42 -4.49 -10.51
N LEU A 957 -35.69 -5.41 -9.59
CA LEU A 957 -36.97 -6.14 -9.54
C LEU A 957 -38.18 -5.25 -9.21
N GLN A 958 -37.96 -4.02 -8.71
CA GLN A 958 -39.03 -3.04 -8.39
C GLN A 958 -40.16 -3.64 -7.53
N LEU A 959 -39.78 -4.44 -6.54
CA LEU A 959 -40.72 -5.12 -5.66
C LEU A 959 -41.53 -4.10 -4.82
N PRO A 960 -42.83 -4.36 -4.55
CA PRO A 960 -43.63 -3.51 -3.68
C PRO A 960 -43.05 -3.50 -2.26
N MET A 961 -43.18 -2.36 -1.59
CA MET A 961 -42.74 -2.20 -0.19
C MET A 961 -43.91 -2.47 0.76
N ARG A 962 -43.62 -3.19 1.84
CA ARG A 962 -44.51 -3.45 2.97
C ARG A 962 -43.82 -3.01 4.25
N SER A 963 -44.57 -2.30 5.09
CA SER A 963 -44.15 -1.96 6.45
C SER A 963 -44.89 -2.86 7.43
N LEU A 964 -44.17 -3.50 8.32
CA LEU A 964 -44.72 -4.33 9.40
C LEU A 964 -45.25 -3.43 10.52
N SER A 965 -46.18 -3.93 11.33
CA SER A 965 -46.77 -3.18 12.45
C SER A 965 -45.76 -3.00 13.60
N HIS A 966 -44.74 -3.86 13.69
CA HIS A 966 -43.66 -3.78 14.66
C HIS A 966 -42.26 -3.81 14.02
N VAL A 967 -41.27 -3.31 14.76
CA VAL A 967 -39.85 -3.47 14.38
C VAL A 967 -39.43 -4.89 14.75
N HIS A 968 -38.97 -5.67 13.77
CA HIS A 968 -38.49 -7.02 13.96
C HIS A 968 -36.98 -7.04 14.20
N GLN A 969 -36.57 -7.64 15.31
CA GLN A 969 -35.17 -7.89 15.63
C GLN A 969 -34.72 -9.19 14.93
N PHE A 970 -33.79 -9.08 13.98
CA PHE A 970 -33.23 -10.22 13.26
C PHE A 970 -32.00 -10.80 13.97
N SER A 971 -31.09 -9.97 14.48
CA SER A 971 -29.85 -10.44 15.12
C SER A 971 -29.52 -9.62 16.37
N TYR A 972 -28.57 -10.13 17.15
CA TYR A 972 -28.22 -9.64 18.49
C TYR A 972 -26.71 -9.46 18.65
N SER A 973 -25.88 -10.24 17.93
CA SER A 973 -24.42 -10.19 18.03
C SER A 973 -23.73 -10.63 16.73
N PRO A 974 -22.56 -10.06 16.37
CA PRO A 974 -21.94 -8.87 16.96
C PRO A 974 -22.72 -7.58 16.62
N PHE A 975 -23.68 -7.65 15.71
CA PHE A 975 -24.51 -6.54 15.29
C PHE A 975 -25.99 -6.84 15.57
N ALA A 976 -26.71 -5.88 16.13
CA ALA A 976 -28.11 -6.03 16.50
C ALA A 976 -29.03 -5.52 15.38
N TYR A 977 -29.08 -6.22 14.24
CA TYR A 977 -29.91 -5.76 13.12
C TYR A 977 -31.41 -5.89 13.41
N SER A 978 -32.15 -4.84 13.07
CA SER A 978 -33.61 -4.81 13.08
C SER A 978 -34.15 -4.12 11.84
N TRP A 979 -35.40 -4.43 11.49
CA TRP A 979 -36.08 -3.88 10.33
C TRP A 979 -37.59 -3.87 10.53
N GLN A 980 -38.28 -2.98 9.82
CA GLN A 980 -39.73 -2.87 9.81
C GLN A 980 -40.25 -2.87 8.36
N ASP A 981 -39.51 -2.21 7.48
CA ASP A 981 -39.81 -2.13 6.06
C ASP A 981 -39.13 -3.26 5.27
N ALA A 982 -39.88 -3.92 4.39
CA ALA A 982 -39.40 -4.97 3.51
C ALA A 982 -40.00 -4.89 2.11
N TYR A 983 -39.28 -5.41 1.13
CA TYR A 983 -39.82 -5.74 -0.17
C TYR A 983 -40.71 -6.99 -0.04
N GLU A 984 -41.92 -6.91 -0.58
CA GLU A 984 -42.91 -7.99 -0.53
C GLU A 984 -42.98 -8.73 -1.87
N ILE A 985 -42.96 -10.06 -1.79
CA ILE A 985 -43.12 -10.94 -2.94
C ILE A 985 -44.34 -11.82 -2.70
N THR A 986 -45.39 -11.58 -3.48
CA THR A 986 -46.65 -12.33 -3.38
C THR A 986 -46.45 -13.79 -3.79
N ILE A 987 -47.03 -14.70 -3.02
CA ILE A 987 -47.09 -16.13 -3.31
C ILE A 987 -48.37 -16.35 -4.12
N ILE A 988 -48.23 -16.63 -5.42
CA ILE A 988 -49.36 -16.89 -6.34
C ILE A 988 -49.70 -18.39 -6.36
#